data_AF-A0A1J5FGI4-F1
#
_entry.id   AF-A0A1J5FGI4-F1
#
_cell.length_a   1.000
_cell.length_b   1.000
_cell.length_c   1.000
_cell.angle_alpha   90.00
_cell.angle_beta   90.00
_cell.angle_gamma   90.00
#
_symmetry.space_group_name_H-M   'P 1'
#
loop_
_entity.id
_entity.type
_entity.pdbx_description
1 polymer ?
#
loop_
_entity_poly.entity_id
_entity_poly.type
_entity_poly.pdbx_seq_one_letter_code
_entity_poly.pdbx_strand_id
1 'polypeptide(L)'
;MKKLFMIFLLLIVASSLALAQKRVQDISPRLLDREIKPNYPTIDALWDVQANYDALVVTGAAGNAAAIFLPTVGEFWTSRWASALLHRWTAAGTLIEEFSVANVTGVRALTFDGTYLYAGQNTTTIAKIDPVTKTRVGTITAPQTVRYITYDPTADGGAGGFWVGNFSTNPQLISMTGAVLASLTYAGLGVTSIYGAAFDNYSVGGPYLWFWGQGAGAATPQNIVQVNPATGLPTGVQHDVITDIGIGNASAIAGGLFISTGIVPGFASIGGLLQGTPDKLFAYELTSTGPPCPVGVATDPTPADGATGISREPGNASWTNGAGTTQVEVFFGPAGSMTSIYSGAPITSIAIPGTPLSYSTTYQWKVIDKNDTCAGAPAATWSFTTLEDPNLVTVFADNFESGTGSWTITNDGGTCVWQVFTEPYPNAYTIPNSSGGVFAADVDECGSGSTINSTATLATPIDVSIYQSVMLYFDSDFNAIDADDKCYVDISIDGGTNWVNVLTYDGVDVRAMHEAINLSATAALQPSLLIRFKSIQPGWDWWWAIDNVVVIASDAIPVEFTSFIASSNESTVTLNWATATETNNRGFEVERKTTGDFQVVGFVQGNGTTTERQNYSFVDTDLNEGTYTYRLKQIDFDGRTDYSDLVEVIVSVPKVFSLEQNYPNPFNPSTKINFSLAVDAKVSLKVFDVLGQEVMTLVNGQMAAGRHDVQFNAVGLNSGVYFYRIDATGVDGNNFSSVKKMILTK
;
A
#
# COMPACT_ATOMS: atom_id res chain seq x y z
N MET A 1 38.30 4.11 76.39
CA MET A 1 38.61 3.28 75.20
C MET A 1 37.43 2.43 74.68
N LYS A 2 36.18 2.92 74.73
CA LYS A 2 35.03 2.38 73.95
C LYS A 2 34.13 3.49 73.37
N LYS A 3 34.64 4.72 73.27
CA LYS A 3 33.97 5.86 72.62
C LYS A 3 34.76 6.50 71.47
N LEU A 4 35.95 5.99 71.14
CA LEU A 4 36.80 6.48 70.03
C LEU A 4 36.78 5.56 68.79
N PHE A 5 36.04 4.44 68.82
CA PHE A 5 35.92 3.50 67.69
C PHE A 5 34.57 3.62 66.95
N MET A 6 33.67 4.51 67.41
CA MET A 6 32.32 4.65 66.87
C MET A 6 32.10 5.95 66.07
N ILE A 7 33.11 6.82 65.99
CA ILE A 7 33.10 8.02 65.14
C ILE A 7 33.92 7.83 63.85
N PHE A 8 34.73 6.78 63.76
CA PHE A 8 35.51 6.45 62.55
C PHE A 8 34.77 5.56 61.53
N LEU A 9 33.54 5.11 61.85
CA LEU A 9 32.73 4.25 60.97
C LEU A 9 31.50 4.94 60.37
N LEU A 10 31.21 6.20 60.75
CA LEU A 10 30.12 7.00 60.16
C LEU A 10 30.58 8.05 59.14
N LEU A 11 31.90 8.21 58.91
CA LEU A 11 32.45 9.09 57.86
C LEU A 11 32.96 8.34 56.62
N ILE A 12 32.89 7.00 56.58
CA ILE A 12 33.30 6.18 55.42
C ILE A 12 32.08 5.73 54.58
N VAL A 13 30.85 6.09 54.99
CA VAL A 13 29.59 5.75 54.28
C VAL A 13 28.88 7.00 53.70
N ALA A 14 29.46 8.19 53.82
CA ALA A 14 28.92 9.42 53.22
C ALA A 14 29.71 9.93 51.99
N SER A 15 30.69 9.17 51.49
CA SER A 15 31.46 9.50 50.26
C SER A 15 31.35 8.44 49.15
N SER A 16 30.43 7.49 49.29
CA SER A 16 30.13 6.47 48.27
C SER A 16 28.79 6.71 47.55
N LEU A 17 28.24 7.93 47.64
CA LEU A 17 27.01 8.38 46.97
C LEU A 17 27.16 9.81 46.43
N ALA A 18 28.30 10.13 45.82
CA ALA A 18 28.48 11.28 44.93
C ALA A 18 29.84 11.17 44.25
N LEU A 19 30.01 10.22 43.34
CA LEU A 19 30.94 10.24 42.19
C LEU A 19 30.83 8.89 41.47
N ALA A 20 29.64 8.61 40.95
CA ALA A 20 29.40 7.52 40.01
C ALA A 20 28.70 8.12 38.79
N GLN A 21 29.43 8.91 38.00
CA GLN A 21 29.18 9.02 36.57
C GLN A 21 30.32 9.72 35.83
N LYS A 22 30.82 9.02 34.81
CA LYS A 22 31.50 9.50 33.60
C LYS A 22 32.87 10.18 33.77
N ARG A 23 33.93 9.39 33.56
CA ARG A 23 34.70 9.36 32.30
C ARG A 23 35.92 8.44 32.46
N VAL A 24 35.83 7.24 31.90
CA VAL A 24 37.00 6.51 31.41
C VAL A 24 36.69 6.16 29.96
N GLN A 25 37.68 6.46 29.12
CA GLN A 25 37.69 6.30 27.68
C GLN A 25 37.52 4.81 27.33
N ASP A 26 36.58 4.51 26.44
CA ASP A 26 36.74 3.40 25.52
C ASP A 26 37.17 3.97 24.18
N ILE A 27 38.48 3.90 23.96
CA ILE A 27 39.10 4.04 22.65
C ILE A 27 38.65 2.83 21.83
N SER A 28 37.79 3.05 20.83
CA SER A 28 37.51 2.04 19.81
C SER A 28 38.38 2.30 18.58
N PRO A 29 39.28 1.38 18.22
CA PRO A 29 40.09 1.49 17.01
C PRO A 29 39.23 1.05 15.81
N ARG A 30 38.91 1.97 14.90
CA ARG A 30 38.38 1.60 13.58
C ARG A 30 38.52 2.73 12.57
N LEU A 31 39.77 2.95 12.15
CA LEU A 31 40.06 3.43 10.81
C LEU A 31 40.44 2.20 9.97
N LEU A 32 40.00 2.22 8.71
CA LEU A 32 40.07 1.20 7.66
C LEU A 32 38.76 0.40 7.47
N ASP A 33 38.19 0.61 6.28
CA ASP A 33 37.00 0.00 5.68
C ASP A 33 35.63 0.21 6.35
N ARG A 34 34.91 1.21 5.85
CA ARG A 34 33.46 1.11 5.70
C ARG A 34 33.02 1.55 4.31
N GLU A 35 32.70 0.55 3.50
CA GLU A 35 31.61 0.62 2.53
C GLU A 35 30.38 1.27 3.18
N ILE A 36 29.66 2.06 2.39
CA ILE A 36 28.32 2.57 2.70
C ILE A 36 27.45 1.37 3.08
N LYS A 37 27.07 1.24 4.35
CA LYS A 37 26.16 0.18 4.80
C LYS A 37 24.71 0.58 4.50
N PRO A 38 23.92 -0.21 3.74
CA PRO A 38 22.56 0.16 3.34
C PRO A 38 21.48 0.03 4.43
N ASN A 39 21.83 -0.34 5.67
CA ASN A 39 20.87 -0.56 6.73
C ASN A 39 21.19 0.37 7.89
N TYR A 40 20.36 1.40 8.10
CA TYR A 40 20.45 2.38 9.18
C TYR A 40 20.47 1.67 10.54
N PRO A 41 21.63 1.53 11.21
CA PRO A 41 21.64 1.16 12.62
C PRO A 41 21.30 2.44 13.39
N THR A 42 20.31 2.34 14.29
CA THR A 42 19.96 3.33 15.32
C THR A 42 21.12 4.29 15.67
N ILE A 43 21.05 5.53 15.21
CA ILE A 43 22.03 6.59 15.53
C ILE A 43 21.47 7.33 16.75
N ASP A 44 22.25 7.38 17.83
CA ASP A 44 21.80 7.88 19.15
C ASP A 44 22.92 8.67 19.86
N ALA A 45 23.68 9.49 19.11
CA ALA A 45 24.59 10.47 19.71
C ALA A 45 24.83 11.69 18.82
N LEU A 46 24.55 12.88 19.37
CA LEU A 46 25.06 14.16 18.89
C LEU A 46 26.58 14.04 18.63
N TRP A 47 27.04 14.55 17.48
CA TRP A 47 28.44 14.54 16.99
C TRP A 47 28.92 13.30 16.24
N ASP A 48 28.05 12.35 15.89
CA ASP A 48 28.46 11.24 15.04
C ASP A 48 28.91 11.73 13.65
N VAL A 49 30.09 11.28 13.19
CA VAL A 49 30.64 11.67 11.88
C VAL A 49 29.80 11.03 10.76
N GLN A 50 29.14 11.87 9.97
CA GLN A 50 28.30 11.48 8.84
C GLN A 50 29.01 11.66 7.49
N ALA A 51 29.97 12.59 7.39
CA ALA A 51 30.83 12.79 6.23
C ALA A 51 32.24 13.23 6.63
N ASN A 52 33.26 12.77 5.91
CA ASN A 52 34.67 13.19 6.06
C ASN A 52 35.45 12.87 4.77
N TYR A 53 35.63 13.87 3.92
CA TYR A 53 36.28 13.74 2.61
C TYR A 53 37.49 14.66 2.49
N ASP A 54 38.52 14.23 1.76
CA ASP A 54 39.65 15.09 1.41
C ASP A 54 39.37 15.79 0.07
N ALA A 55 39.01 17.07 0.14
CA ALA A 55 38.75 17.93 -1.01
C ALA A 55 40.04 18.43 -1.69
N LEU A 56 41.21 18.35 -1.03
CA LEU A 56 42.46 18.95 -1.52
C LEU A 56 42.99 18.23 -2.76
N VAL A 57 42.96 16.90 -2.74
CA VAL A 57 43.55 16.04 -3.77
C VAL A 57 42.98 16.35 -5.16
N VAL A 58 41.69 16.71 -5.22
CA VAL A 58 40.96 16.88 -6.47
C VAL A 58 40.84 18.36 -6.89
N THR A 59 40.92 19.32 -5.95
CA THR A 59 40.77 20.76 -6.23
C THR A 59 42.07 21.55 -6.22
N GLY A 60 43.18 20.91 -5.83
CA GLY A 60 44.53 21.44 -5.91
C GLY A 60 44.98 22.24 -4.69
N ALA A 61 46.29 22.55 -4.66
CA ALA A 61 47.02 23.04 -3.47
C ALA A 61 46.55 24.37 -2.86
N ALA A 62 45.64 25.10 -3.52
CA ALA A 62 45.08 26.34 -2.99
C ALA A 62 44.02 26.11 -1.90
N GLY A 63 43.40 24.92 -1.86
CA GLY A 63 42.34 24.55 -0.92
C GLY A 63 41.01 25.27 -1.16
N ASN A 64 40.01 24.90 -0.36
CA ASN A 64 38.64 25.40 -0.39
C ASN A 64 38.40 26.36 0.80
N ALA A 65 37.35 27.18 0.73
CA ALA A 65 37.12 28.28 1.66
C ALA A 65 35.69 28.34 2.25
N ALA A 66 34.71 27.79 1.53
CA ALA A 66 33.33 27.72 1.96
C ALA A 66 32.78 26.33 1.61
N ALA A 67 31.77 25.89 2.35
CA ALA A 67 31.03 24.68 2.07
C ALA A 67 29.54 24.86 2.40
N ILE A 68 28.69 24.14 1.67
CA ILE A 68 27.26 23.97 1.94
C ILE A 68 26.79 22.64 1.35
N PHE A 69 25.73 22.05 1.89
CA PHE A 69 24.98 20.98 1.24
C PHE A 69 23.63 21.51 0.74
N LEU A 70 23.26 21.19 -0.50
CA LEU A 70 22.00 21.59 -1.11
C LEU A 70 21.04 20.40 -1.13
N PRO A 71 20.04 20.33 -0.23
CA PRO A 71 19.14 19.18 -0.13
C PRO A 71 18.29 18.95 -1.37
N THR A 72 18.00 20.02 -2.13
CA THR A 72 17.18 19.96 -3.35
C THR A 72 17.83 19.19 -4.48
N VAL A 73 19.17 19.07 -4.47
CA VAL A 73 19.94 18.34 -5.49
C VAL A 73 20.82 17.24 -4.90
N GLY A 74 20.94 17.14 -3.57
CA GLY A 74 21.73 16.10 -2.90
C GLY A 74 23.24 16.26 -3.06
N GLU A 75 23.75 17.50 -3.12
CA GLU A 75 25.15 17.80 -3.45
C GLU A 75 25.80 18.73 -2.43
N PHE A 76 27.11 18.54 -2.19
CA PHE A 76 27.92 19.57 -1.55
C PHE A 76 28.41 20.57 -2.57
N TRP A 77 28.46 21.84 -2.18
CA TRP A 77 29.07 22.91 -2.95
C TRP A 77 30.17 23.56 -2.12
N THR A 78 31.35 23.71 -2.70
CA THR A 78 32.47 24.41 -2.07
C THR A 78 33.00 25.55 -2.94
N SER A 79 33.69 26.51 -2.33
CA SER A 79 34.40 27.55 -3.07
C SER A 79 35.90 27.41 -2.95
N ARG A 80 36.63 27.65 -4.05
CA ARG A 80 38.09 27.64 -4.03
C ARG A 80 38.66 28.90 -3.38
N TRP A 81 39.71 28.75 -2.58
CA TRP A 81 40.36 29.87 -1.91
C TRP A 81 40.84 30.93 -2.91
N ALA A 82 40.55 32.19 -2.58
CA ALA A 82 40.98 33.37 -3.35
C ALA A 82 40.74 33.28 -4.88
N SER A 83 39.66 32.60 -5.30
CA SER A 83 39.32 32.38 -6.70
C SER A 83 37.85 32.74 -7.00
N ALA A 84 37.46 32.64 -8.28
CA ALA A 84 36.08 32.68 -8.76
C ALA A 84 35.45 31.29 -8.89
N LEU A 85 36.23 30.24 -8.61
CA LEU A 85 35.84 28.85 -8.85
C LEU A 85 35.01 28.29 -7.70
N LEU A 86 33.93 27.60 -8.07
CA LEU A 86 33.06 26.80 -7.23
C LEU A 86 33.15 25.34 -7.67
N HIS A 87 32.93 24.44 -6.73
CA HIS A 87 32.96 23.00 -6.96
C HIS A 87 31.65 22.37 -6.51
N ARG A 88 31.16 21.41 -7.28
CA ARG A 88 30.03 20.54 -6.93
C ARG A 88 30.54 19.16 -6.59
N TRP A 89 29.98 18.55 -5.56
CA TRP A 89 30.37 17.22 -5.12
C TRP A 89 29.12 16.39 -4.85
N THR A 90 29.20 15.10 -5.08
CA THR A 90 28.17 14.15 -4.65
C THR A 90 28.08 14.11 -3.13
N ALA A 91 26.95 13.66 -2.58
CA ALA A 91 26.83 13.38 -1.14
C ALA A 91 27.90 12.40 -0.62
N ALA A 92 28.50 11.57 -1.50
CA ALA A 92 29.57 10.64 -1.17
C ALA A 92 30.99 11.25 -1.26
N GLY A 93 31.12 12.55 -1.52
CA GLY A 93 32.41 13.24 -1.54
C GLY A 93 33.18 13.18 -2.87
N THR A 94 32.53 12.78 -3.97
CA THR A 94 33.15 12.75 -5.30
C THR A 94 32.93 14.07 -6.03
N LEU A 95 33.98 14.67 -6.60
CA LEU A 95 33.86 15.90 -7.39
C LEU A 95 33.04 15.66 -8.67
N ILE A 96 32.02 16.48 -8.89
CA ILE A 96 31.14 16.47 -10.07
C ILE A 96 31.65 17.46 -11.12
N GLU A 97 31.87 18.71 -10.72
CA GLU A 97 32.15 19.83 -11.64
C GLU A 97 32.93 20.95 -10.93
N GLU A 98 33.89 21.57 -11.63
CA GLU A 98 34.45 22.89 -11.30
C GLU A 98 33.85 23.92 -12.28
N PHE A 99 33.32 25.03 -11.75
CA PHE A 99 32.67 26.07 -12.55
C PHE A 99 32.87 27.46 -11.94
N SER A 100 32.43 28.50 -12.63
CA SER A 100 32.39 29.87 -12.10
C SER A 100 31.04 30.52 -12.36
N VAL A 101 30.63 31.43 -11.48
CA VAL A 101 29.43 32.25 -11.67
C VAL A 101 29.89 33.65 -12.05
N ALA A 102 29.37 34.17 -13.16
CA ALA A 102 29.76 35.47 -13.67
C ALA A 102 29.64 36.57 -12.60
N ASN A 103 30.73 37.32 -12.39
CA ASN A 103 30.84 38.40 -11.41
C ASN A 103 30.64 37.96 -9.94
N VAL A 104 30.90 36.70 -9.62
CA VAL A 104 30.99 36.18 -8.25
C VAL A 104 32.42 35.69 -8.03
N THR A 105 33.15 36.34 -7.13
CA THR A 105 34.55 36.01 -6.83
C THR A 105 34.82 36.20 -5.34
N GLY A 106 35.86 35.53 -4.82
CA GLY A 106 36.30 35.73 -3.44
C GLY A 106 35.34 35.17 -2.39
N VAL A 107 34.54 34.17 -2.74
CA VAL A 107 33.58 33.53 -1.83
C VAL A 107 34.29 32.97 -0.58
N ARG A 108 33.69 33.21 0.59
CA ARG A 108 34.17 32.76 1.91
C ARG A 108 33.11 32.05 2.73
N ALA A 109 31.84 32.22 2.39
CA ALA A 109 30.76 31.46 2.97
C ALA A 109 29.59 31.35 2.00
N LEU A 110 28.81 30.29 2.18
CA LEU A 110 27.64 29.96 1.38
C LEU A 110 26.47 29.67 2.33
N THR A 111 25.26 30.10 1.97
CA THR A 111 24.02 29.71 2.63
C THR A 111 22.88 29.53 1.61
N PHE A 112 21.78 28.92 2.00
CA PHE A 112 20.68 28.55 1.11
C PHE A 112 19.35 28.81 1.81
N ASP A 113 18.40 29.45 1.11
CA ASP A 113 17.08 29.76 1.65
C ASP A 113 15.99 28.71 1.32
N GLY A 114 16.38 27.61 0.67
CA GLY A 114 15.45 26.62 0.10
C GLY A 114 15.24 26.78 -1.40
N THR A 115 15.57 27.95 -1.97
CA THR A 115 15.40 28.27 -3.40
C THR A 115 16.70 28.77 -4.04
N TYR A 116 17.36 29.74 -3.42
CA TYR A 116 18.55 30.42 -3.93
C TYR A 116 19.74 30.25 -3.00
N LEU A 117 20.93 30.16 -3.61
CA LEU A 117 22.20 30.15 -2.93
C LEU A 117 22.69 31.58 -2.71
N TYR A 118 23.22 31.89 -1.53
CA TYR A 118 23.77 33.20 -1.18
C TYR A 118 25.25 33.07 -0.83
N ALA A 119 26.09 33.86 -1.50
CA ALA A 119 27.53 33.79 -1.36
C ALA A 119 28.10 35.08 -0.75
N GLY A 120 28.76 34.95 0.41
CA GLY A 120 29.53 36.02 1.04
C GLY A 120 30.92 36.14 0.41
N GLN A 121 31.25 37.31 -0.15
CA GLN A 121 32.41 37.49 -1.05
C GLN A 121 33.62 38.18 -0.42
N ASN A 122 33.75 38.19 0.93
CA ASN A 122 34.77 39.00 1.61
C ASN A 122 34.69 40.51 1.22
N THR A 123 33.49 40.97 0.94
CA THR A 123 33.11 42.37 0.74
C THR A 123 31.79 42.61 1.46
N THR A 124 31.22 43.81 1.36
CA THR A 124 29.86 44.07 1.84
C THR A 124 28.79 43.48 0.91
N THR A 125 29.16 42.84 -0.20
CA THR A 125 28.21 42.29 -1.16
C THR A 125 27.97 40.80 -0.92
N ILE A 126 26.70 40.42 -0.85
CA ILE A 126 26.24 39.03 -0.89
C ILE A 126 25.64 38.79 -2.28
N ALA A 127 26.17 37.82 -3.02
CA ALA A 127 25.59 37.43 -4.31
C ALA A 127 24.47 36.42 -4.11
N LYS A 128 23.32 36.67 -4.76
CA LYS A 128 22.21 35.72 -4.87
C LYS A 128 22.35 34.93 -6.18
N ILE A 129 22.39 33.61 -6.09
CA ILE A 129 22.72 32.69 -7.15
C ILE A 129 21.58 31.68 -7.30
N ASP A 130 21.13 31.46 -8.53
CA ASP A 130 20.23 30.35 -8.85
C ASP A 130 21.06 29.06 -9.00
N PRO A 131 20.85 28.06 -8.14
CA PRO A 131 21.66 26.83 -8.15
C PRO A 131 21.39 25.95 -9.37
N VAL A 132 20.23 26.10 -10.04
CA VAL A 132 19.88 25.32 -11.24
C VAL A 132 20.58 25.89 -12.46
N THR A 133 20.45 27.20 -12.69
CA THR A 133 21.05 27.85 -13.86
C THR A 133 22.52 28.22 -13.66
N LYS A 134 23.03 28.19 -12.43
CA LYS A 134 24.38 28.63 -12.04
C LYS A 134 24.64 30.11 -12.41
N THR A 135 23.61 30.95 -12.32
CA THR A 135 23.71 32.39 -12.63
C THR A 135 23.44 33.26 -11.43
N ARG A 136 24.09 34.43 -11.39
CA ARG A 136 23.81 35.45 -10.36
C ARG A 136 22.52 36.19 -10.73
N VAL A 137 21.51 36.06 -9.89
CA VAL A 137 20.17 36.66 -10.09
C VAL A 137 19.95 37.92 -9.25
N GLY A 138 20.84 38.24 -8.32
CA GLY A 138 20.75 39.47 -7.54
C GLY A 138 21.93 39.69 -6.60
N THR A 139 21.90 40.81 -5.87
CA THR A 139 22.88 41.13 -4.82
C THR A 139 22.22 41.82 -3.63
N ILE A 140 22.72 41.55 -2.44
CA ILE A 140 22.34 42.22 -1.19
C ILE A 140 23.57 42.96 -0.65
N THR A 141 23.38 44.18 -0.14
CA THR A 141 24.45 44.94 0.53
C THR A 141 24.33 44.78 2.04
N ALA A 142 25.34 44.18 2.66
CA ALA A 142 25.46 44.02 4.09
C ALA A 142 26.13 45.25 4.74
N PRO A 143 25.84 45.53 6.03
CA PRO A 143 26.42 46.63 6.78
C PRO A 143 27.93 46.47 7.07
N GLN A 144 28.47 45.27 6.84
CA GLN A 144 29.86 44.92 7.11
C GLN A 144 30.35 43.87 6.10
N THR A 145 31.67 43.67 6.04
CA THR A 145 32.27 42.61 5.23
C THR A 145 31.74 41.23 5.63
N VAL A 146 31.27 40.45 4.66
CA VAL A 146 30.67 39.14 4.88
C VAL A 146 31.69 38.05 4.58
N ARG A 147 32.22 37.44 5.64
CA ARG A 147 33.10 36.26 5.59
C ARG A 147 32.44 35.00 6.13
N TYR A 148 31.41 35.15 6.96
CA TYR A 148 30.45 34.09 7.25
C TYR A 148 29.03 34.61 7.03
N ILE A 149 28.14 33.70 6.66
CA ILE A 149 26.72 33.97 6.45
C ILE A 149 25.92 32.71 6.77
N THR A 150 24.75 32.86 7.40
CA THR A 150 23.77 31.79 7.52
C THR A 150 22.34 32.33 7.44
N TYR A 151 21.46 31.61 6.75
CA TYR A 151 20.07 31.97 6.59
C TYR A 151 19.25 31.62 7.83
N ASP A 152 18.44 32.56 8.28
CA ASP A 152 17.49 32.43 9.38
C ASP A 152 16.08 32.61 8.81
N PRO A 153 15.29 31.52 8.64
CA PRO A 153 13.94 31.62 8.10
C PRO A 153 12.94 32.30 9.05
N THR A 154 13.29 32.45 10.34
CA THR A 154 12.40 33.03 11.35
C THR A 154 12.56 34.54 11.50
N ALA A 155 13.63 35.09 10.94
CA ALA A 155 13.93 36.52 10.97
C ALA A 155 12.86 37.35 10.26
N ASP A 156 12.80 38.65 10.61
CA ASP A 156 11.89 39.64 10.00
C ASP A 156 10.41 39.21 10.02
N GLY A 157 9.98 38.61 11.13
CA GLY A 157 8.61 38.12 11.28
C GLY A 157 8.28 36.92 10.39
N GLY A 158 9.28 36.12 9.99
CA GLY A 158 9.13 34.97 9.10
C GLY A 158 9.35 35.27 7.61
N ALA A 159 9.72 36.51 7.26
CA ALA A 159 10.12 36.86 5.90
C ALA A 159 11.56 36.42 5.55
N GLY A 160 12.31 35.95 6.56
CA GLY A 160 13.67 35.45 6.41
C GLY A 160 14.74 36.53 6.51
N GLY A 161 15.97 36.11 6.76
CA GLY A 161 17.12 37.00 6.89
C GLY A 161 18.43 36.24 7.03
N PHE A 162 19.52 36.98 7.25
CA PHE A 162 20.86 36.41 7.33
C PHE A 162 21.61 36.89 8.56
N TRP A 163 22.20 35.96 9.31
CA TRP A 163 23.26 36.28 10.24
C TRP A 163 24.58 36.41 9.49
N VAL A 164 25.18 37.60 9.53
CA VAL A 164 26.41 37.94 8.79
C VAL A 164 27.49 38.51 9.69
N GLY A 165 28.73 38.40 9.25
CA GLY A 165 29.85 39.15 9.83
C GLY A 165 31.22 38.72 9.34
N ASN A 166 32.24 39.13 10.09
CA ASN A 166 33.66 38.96 9.81
C ASN A 166 34.38 38.43 11.07
N PHE A 167 35.66 38.06 10.93
CA PHE A 167 36.46 37.32 11.91
C PHE A 167 36.29 37.71 13.37
N SER A 168 36.16 39.01 13.65
CA SER A 168 36.09 39.56 15.01
C SER A 168 35.10 40.71 15.13
N THR A 169 34.12 40.76 14.23
CA THR A 169 33.07 41.78 14.29
C THR A 169 31.83 41.24 14.99
N ASN A 170 30.99 42.15 15.47
CA ASN A 170 29.68 41.81 16.01
C ASN A 170 28.84 41.11 14.92
N PRO A 171 28.34 39.88 15.14
CA PRO A 171 27.37 39.29 14.23
C PRO A 171 26.13 40.17 14.14
N GLN A 172 25.62 40.36 12.93
CA GLN A 172 24.42 41.14 12.67
C GLN A 172 23.41 40.28 11.92
N LEU A 173 22.17 40.27 12.40
CA LEU A 173 21.04 39.75 11.65
C LEU A 173 20.56 40.85 10.70
N ILE A 174 20.52 40.56 9.41
CA ILE A 174 20.01 41.45 8.38
C ILE A 174 18.78 40.83 7.69
N SER A 175 17.86 41.66 7.20
CA SER A 175 16.74 41.20 6.38
C SER A 175 17.22 40.72 5.00
N MET A 176 16.31 40.13 4.22
CA MET A 176 16.55 39.78 2.81
C MET A 176 16.92 40.97 1.92
N THR A 177 16.72 42.21 2.39
CA THR A 177 17.09 43.45 1.67
C THR A 177 18.37 44.09 2.20
N GLY A 178 18.97 43.57 3.28
CA GLY A 178 20.20 44.07 3.89
C GLY A 178 20.01 45.03 5.07
N ALA A 179 18.77 45.29 5.50
CA ALA A 179 18.51 46.13 6.67
C ALA A 179 18.90 45.41 7.96
N VAL A 180 19.57 46.09 8.90
CA VAL A 180 19.96 45.48 10.19
C VAL A 180 18.75 45.32 11.10
N LEU A 181 18.49 44.09 11.53
CA LEU A 181 17.38 43.72 12.40
C LEU A 181 17.84 43.50 13.85
N ALA A 182 19.02 42.90 14.04
CA ALA A 182 19.60 42.67 15.36
C ALA A 182 21.14 42.61 15.29
N SER A 183 21.80 42.73 16.45
CA SER A 183 23.26 42.58 16.56
C SER A 183 23.65 41.91 17.88
N LEU A 184 24.57 40.94 17.81
CA LEU A 184 25.16 40.28 18.97
C LEU A 184 26.53 40.88 19.29
N THR A 185 26.95 40.79 20.55
CA THR A 185 28.27 41.27 20.98
C THR A 185 29.31 40.18 20.82
N TYR A 186 30.30 40.39 19.96
CA TYR A 186 31.36 39.41 19.65
C TYR A 186 32.07 38.87 20.89
N ALA A 187 32.44 39.74 21.83
CA ALA A 187 33.15 39.36 23.05
C ALA A 187 32.37 38.38 23.96
N GLY A 188 31.05 38.26 23.78
CA GLY A 188 30.19 37.38 24.56
C GLY A 188 30.03 35.96 24.02
N LEU A 189 30.48 35.68 22.78
CA LEU A 189 30.13 34.45 22.04
C LEU A 189 30.95 33.21 22.43
N GLY A 190 31.94 33.34 23.32
CA GLY A 190 32.78 32.22 23.74
C GLY A 190 33.75 31.70 22.67
N VAL A 191 34.00 32.48 21.61
CA VAL A 191 34.94 32.17 20.51
C VAL A 191 35.99 33.27 20.36
N THR A 192 37.20 32.87 19.93
CA THR A 192 38.35 33.79 19.72
C THR A 192 38.42 34.40 18.33
N SER A 193 37.66 33.86 17.38
CA SER A 193 37.45 34.34 16.01
C SER A 193 36.28 33.57 15.39
N ILE A 194 35.65 34.07 14.32
CA ILE A 194 34.52 33.40 13.64
C ILE A 194 34.83 33.18 12.17
N TYR A 195 34.78 31.92 11.73
CA TYR A 195 35.05 31.51 10.35
C TYR A 195 33.87 30.82 9.66
N GLY A 196 32.81 30.55 10.40
CA GLY A 196 31.57 29.98 9.90
C GLY A 196 30.44 30.24 10.89
N ALA A 197 29.21 30.27 10.37
CA ALA A 197 28.01 30.36 11.17
C ALA A 197 26.94 29.42 10.60
N ALA A 198 26.14 28.80 11.46
CA ALA A 198 24.98 28.02 11.04
C ALA A 198 23.79 28.29 11.95
N PHE A 199 22.62 28.53 11.37
CA PHE A 199 21.37 28.67 12.11
C PHE A 199 20.71 27.30 12.27
N ASP A 200 20.34 26.99 13.51
CA ASP A 200 19.77 25.72 13.90
C ASP A 200 18.33 25.91 14.37
N ASN A 201 17.40 25.47 13.53
CA ASN A 201 15.99 25.42 13.83
C ASN A 201 15.48 23.98 14.04
N TYR A 202 16.39 23.02 14.21
CA TYR A 202 16.08 21.60 14.29
C TYR A 202 16.27 21.06 15.70
N SER A 203 17.32 21.49 16.39
CA SER A 203 17.63 21.02 17.74
C SER A 203 16.55 21.42 18.76
N VAL A 204 16.17 20.47 19.60
CA VAL A 204 15.21 20.67 20.69
C VAL A 204 15.67 21.80 21.62
N GLY A 205 14.73 22.69 21.95
CA GLY A 205 14.98 23.87 22.79
C GLY A 205 15.58 25.08 22.06
N GLY A 206 15.77 24.98 20.73
CA GLY A 206 16.19 26.08 19.87
C GLY A 206 15.11 27.15 19.64
N PRO A 207 15.38 28.11 18.73
CA PRO A 207 16.47 28.12 17.76
C PRO A 207 17.84 28.43 18.39
N TYR A 208 18.91 27.97 17.75
CA TYR A 208 20.30 28.24 18.13
C TYR A 208 21.12 28.82 16.98
N LEU A 209 22.22 29.49 17.31
CA LEU A 209 23.28 29.83 16.38
C LEU A 209 24.53 29.04 16.71
N TRP A 210 25.17 28.49 15.69
CA TRP A 210 26.46 27.84 15.81
C TRP A 210 27.52 28.72 15.19
N PHE A 211 28.60 28.96 15.90
CA PHE A 211 29.77 29.66 15.37
C PHE A 211 30.98 28.75 15.39
N TRP A 212 31.71 28.74 14.27
CA TRP A 212 32.99 28.05 14.21
C TRP A 212 34.10 28.99 14.68
N GLY A 213 34.56 28.71 15.90
CA GLY A 213 35.69 29.33 16.58
C GLY A 213 37.04 28.70 16.22
N GLN A 214 37.99 29.55 15.85
CA GLN A 214 39.39 29.15 15.66
C GLN A 214 40.29 29.80 16.72
N GLY A 215 41.22 29.03 17.28
CA GLY A 215 42.31 29.55 18.12
C GLY A 215 43.23 30.52 17.36
N ALA A 216 43.98 31.36 18.07
CA ALA A 216 44.85 32.35 17.44
C ALA A 216 45.86 31.70 16.47
N GLY A 217 45.91 32.18 15.22
CA GLY A 217 46.91 31.74 14.23
C GLY A 217 46.73 30.33 13.68
N ALA A 218 45.50 29.82 13.62
CA ALA A 218 45.16 28.45 13.21
C ALA A 218 45.54 27.33 14.17
N ALA A 219 45.81 27.68 15.43
CA ALA A 219 46.01 26.73 16.52
C ALA A 219 44.69 26.13 17.05
N THR A 220 44.79 24.99 17.74
CA THR A 220 43.70 24.39 18.52
C THR A 220 43.21 25.35 19.63
N PRO A 221 41.93 25.28 20.02
CA PRO A 221 40.91 24.35 19.51
C PRO A 221 40.20 24.83 18.23
N GLN A 222 39.62 23.90 17.46
CA GLN A 222 38.75 24.20 16.30
C GLN A 222 37.31 23.91 16.70
N ASN A 223 36.75 24.79 17.53
CA ASN A 223 35.46 24.52 18.18
C ASN A 223 34.29 25.09 17.40
N ILE A 224 33.27 24.28 17.20
CA ILE A 224 31.92 24.75 16.90
C ILE A 224 31.18 24.96 18.22
N VAL A 225 30.69 26.18 18.44
CA VAL A 225 30.09 26.62 19.72
C VAL A 225 28.65 27.01 19.49
N GLN A 226 27.74 26.45 20.30
CA GLN A 226 26.32 26.79 20.29
C GLN A 226 26.06 28.05 21.13
N VAL A 227 25.32 28.98 20.56
CA VAL A 227 24.96 30.28 21.14
C VAL A 227 23.44 30.45 21.06
N ASN A 228 22.85 30.98 22.12
CA ASN A 228 21.45 31.37 22.10
C ASN A 228 21.29 32.72 21.34
N PRO A 229 20.56 32.77 20.22
CA PRO A 229 20.46 33.95 19.37
C PRO A 229 19.75 35.14 20.04
N ALA A 230 18.92 34.92 21.06
CA ALA A 230 18.25 36.00 21.78
C ALA A 230 19.17 36.70 22.80
N THR A 231 20.12 35.96 23.38
CA THR A 231 21.02 36.49 24.43
C THR A 231 22.44 36.76 23.93
N GLY A 232 22.86 36.10 22.86
CA GLY A 232 24.25 36.14 22.37
C GLY A 232 25.24 35.43 23.30
N LEU A 233 24.77 34.55 24.19
CA LEU A 233 25.61 33.80 25.13
C LEU A 233 25.73 32.32 24.74
N PRO A 234 26.89 31.68 24.98
CA PRO A 234 27.07 30.24 24.79
C PRO A 234 26.11 29.43 25.65
N THR A 235 25.56 28.35 25.09
CA THR A 235 24.72 27.40 25.85
C THR A 235 25.56 26.43 26.70
N GLY A 236 26.86 26.35 26.42
CA GLY A 236 27.78 25.35 26.98
C GLY A 236 27.99 24.13 26.07
N VAL A 237 27.20 23.97 25.01
CA VAL A 237 27.40 22.93 24.00
C VAL A 237 28.45 23.40 23.00
N GLN A 238 29.53 22.63 22.87
CA GLN A 238 30.60 22.86 21.91
C GLN A 238 31.26 21.54 21.52
N HIS A 239 31.91 21.51 20.36
CA HIS A 239 32.61 20.34 19.86
C HIS A 239 33.90 20.71 19.13
N ASP A 240 34.98 19.96 19.37
CA ASP A 240 36.27 20.18 18.71
C ASP A 240 36.33 19.35 17.43
N VAL A 241 36.39 20.01 16.28
CA VAL A 241 36.36 19.34 14.97
C VAL A 241 37.61 18.51 14.73
N ILE A 242 38.75 18.86 15.35
CA ILE A 242 40.03 18.17 15.13
C ILE A 242 40.03 16.74 15.65
N THR A 243 39.32 16.47 16.76
CA THR A 243 39.39 15.16 17.43
C THR A 243 38.85 14.03 16.57
N ASP A 244 37.90 14.34 15.68
CA ASP A 244 37.11 13.32 14.98
C ASP A 244 37.42 13.23 13.49
N ILE A 245 37.65 14.38 12.83
CA ILE A 245 37.89 14.42 11.37
C ILE A 245 39.36 14.14 11.02
N GLY A 246 40.27 14.39 11.97
CA GLY A 246 41.73 14.25 11.84
C GLY A 246 42.37 15.31 10.93
N ILE A 247 43.53 15.84 11.33
CA ILE A 247 44.34 16.77 10.50
C ILE A 247 45.81 16.34 10.42
N GLY A 248 46.43 16.64 9.27
CA GLY A 248 47.86 16.45 9.03
C GLY A 248 48.76 17.65 9.35
N ASN A 249 48.21 18.82 9.76
CA ASN A 249 49.04 19.99 10.11
C ASN A 249 48.33 20.99 11.06
N ALA A 250 49.09 21.57 11.98
CA ALA A 250 48.69 22.56 13.00
C ALA A 250 48.34 23.98 12.46
N SER A 251 48.03 24.12 11.17
CA SER A 251 47.74 25.41 10.52
C SER A 251 46.47 25.38 9.65
N ALA A 252 45.57 24.44 9.89
CA ALA A 252 44.32 24.33 9.13
C ALA A 252 43.34 25.48 9.48
N ILE A 253 42.71 26.06 8.46
CA ILE A 253 41.80 27.21 8.56
C ILE A 253 40.36 26.74 8.39
N ALA A 254 39.47 27.12 9.30
CA ALA A 254 38.04 26.84 9.15
C ALA A 254 37.47 27.58 7.93
N GLY A 255 36.60 26.91 7.17
CA GLY A 255 36.00 27.38 5.93
C GLY A 255 34.51 27.10 5.90
N GLY A 256 33.69 28.06 6.33
CA GLY A 256 32.24 27.95 6.34
C GLY A 256 31.69 26.92 7.35
N LEU A 257 30.44 27.13 7.75
CA LEU A 257 29.66 26.23 8.59
C LEU A 257 28.24 26.26 8.04
N PHE A 258 27.55 25.14 8.04
CA PHE A 258 26.17 25.05 7.58
C PHE A 258 25.43 23.97 8.35
N ILE A 259 24.11 24.05 8.33
CA ILE A 259 23.22 22.95 8.72
C ILE A 259 22.39 22.59 7.51
N SER A 260 22.23 21.29 7.27
CA SER A 260 21.35 20.79 6.22
C SER A 260 20.66 19.52 6.69
N THR A 261 19.44 19.32 6.21
CA THR A 261 18.83 18.00 6.14
C THR A 261 19.27 17.33 4.83
N GLY A 262 19.27 16.00 4.77
CA GLY A 262 19.48 15.27 3.51
C GLY A 262 20.92 14.83 3.20
N ILE A 263 21.92 15.15 4.04
CA ILE A 263 23.23 14.46 3.98
C ILE A 263 23.05 13.00 4.38
N VAL A 264 22.41 12.79 5.53
CA VAL A 264 21.84 11.49 5.94
C VAL A 264 20.33 11.67 6.03
N PRO A 265 19.52 10.93 5.25
CA PRO A 265 18.07 11.01 5.33
C PRO A 265 17.57 10.77 6.75
N GLY A 266 16.69 11.66 7.21
CA GLY A 266 16.08 11.60 8.54
C GLY A 266 16.87 12.26 9.68
N PHE A 267 17.99 12.92 9.36
CA PHE A 267 18.80 13.67 10.32
C PHE A 267 19.06 15.10 9.81
N ALA A 268 19.16 16.03 10.75
CA ALA A 268 19.82 17.30 10.53
C ALA A 268 21.31 17.11 10.82
N SER A 269 22.15 17.60 9.91
CA SER A 269 23.59 17.51 10.01
C SER A 269 24.19 18.91 10.06
N ILE A 270 25.19 19.10 10.93
CA ILE A 270 26.02 20.32 10.93
C ILE A 270 27.35 19.99 10.24
N GLY A 271 27.66 20.73 9.19
CA GLY A 271 28.83 20.48 8.35
C GLY A 271 29.64 21.73 8.08
N GLY A 272 30.83 21.51 7.54
CA GLY A 272 31.75 22.59 7.21
C GLY A 272 32.97 22.08 6.47
N LEU A 273 33.92 22.97 6.24
CA LEU A 273 35.19 22.63 5.61
C LEU A 273 36.36 23.12 6.47
N LEU A 274 37.38 22.28 6.62
CA LEU A 274 38.63 22.59 7.29
C LEU A 274 39.76 22.63 6.26
N GLN A 275 40.08 23.84 5.80
CA GLN A 275 41.13 24.12 4.82
C GLN A 275 42.51 23.75 5.37
N GLY A 276 43.20 22.82 4.73
CA GLY A 276 44.52 22.37 5.19
C GLY A 276 45.15 21.34 4.26
N THR A 277 46.08 20.54 4.80
CA THR A 277 46.62 19.36 4.13
C THR A 277 46.47 18.16 5.07
N PRO A 278 45.43 17.32 4.90
CA PRO A 278 44.36 17.38 3.88
C PRO A 278 43.33 18.52 4.11
N ASP A 279 42.54 18.85 3.07
CA ASP A 279 41.44 19.84 3.12
C ASP A 279 40.13 19.09 3.34
N LYS A 280 39.54 19.19 4.52
CA LYS A 280 38.48 18.26 4.95
C LYS A 280 37.10 18.85 4.82
N LEU A 281 36.26 18.26 3.96
CA LEU A 281 34.82 18.48 3.93
C LEU A 281 34.14 17.48 4.86
N PHE A 282 33.37 17.93 5.85
CA PHE A 282 32.79 17.05 6.85
C PHE A 282 31.35 17.43 7.21
N ALA A 283 30.68 16.48 7.86
CA ALA A 283 29.38 16.68 8.50
C ALA A 283 29.26 15.79 9.74
N TYR A 284 28.62 16.33 10.78
CA TYR A 284 28.24 15.64 12.00
C TYR A 284 26.73 15.54 12.10
N GLU A 285 26.25 14.48 12.74
CA GLU A 285 24.89 14.41 13.23
C GLU A 285 24.63 15.50 14.29
N LEU A 286 23.57 16.27 14.05
CA LEU A 286 23.10 17.28 15.00
C LEU A 286 21.90 16.77 15.79
N THR A 287 20.85 16.32 15.09
CA THR A 287 19.66 15.74 15.72
C THR A 287 18.87 14.92 14.70
N SER A 288 18.10 13.93 15.17
CA SER A 288 17.12 13.24 14.32
C SER A 288 15.97 14.19 13.96
N THR A 289 15.63 14.28 12.68
CA THR A 289 14.50 15.09 12.20
C THR A 289 13.23 14.25 11.95
N GLY A 290 13.22 12.98 12.38
CA GLY A 290 12.21 12.00 11.97
C GLY A 290 12.46 11.48 10.55
N PRO A 291 11.66 10.51 10.04
CA PRO A 291 11.84 9.97 8.69
C PRO A 291 11.76 11.08 7.62
N PRO A 292 12.46 10.96 6.48
CA PRO A 292 12.48 11.99 5.44
C PRO A 292 11.07 12.31 4.93
N CYS A 293 10.72 13.61 4.84
CA CYS A 293 9.56 14.12 4.12
C CYS A 293 9.97 14.55 2.69
N PRO A 294 9.14 14.36 1.66
CA PRO A 294 7.83 13.69 1.70
C PRO A 294 7.96 12.16 1.80
N VAL A 295 6.93 11.52 2.34
CA VAL A 295 6.80 10.05 2.30
C VAL A 295 6.79 9.60 0.84
N GLY A 296 7.41 8.46 0.54
CA GLY A 296 7.30 7.84 -0.77
C GLY A 296 5.85 7.42 -1.09
N VAL A 297 5.56 7.19 -2.36
CA VAL A 297 4.30 6.58 -2.79
C VAL A 297 4.49 5.06 -2.80
N ALA A 298 3.49 4.28 -2.39
CA ALA A 298 3.51 2.83 -2.52
C ALA A 298 3.72 2.37 -3.99
N THR A 299 4.43 1.26 -4.19
CA THR A 299 4.79 0.70 -5.52
C THR A 299 4.52 -0.79 -5.59
N ASP A 300 4.76 -1.40 -6.76
CA ASP A 300 4.76 -2.86 -6.98
C ASP A 300 3.46 -3.58 -6.57
N PRO A 301 2.29 -3.13 -7.07
CA PRO A 301 1.01 -3.74 -6.75
C PRO A 301 0.91 -5.20 -7.20
N THR A 302 0.25 -6.03 -6.41
CA THR A 302 -0.28 -7.35 -6.81
C THR A 302 -1.72 -7.46 -6.32
N PRO A 303 -2.74 -7.75 -7.16
CA PRO A 303 -2.67 -7.86 -8.62
C PRO A 303 -1.96 -6.68 -9.32
N ALA A 304 -1.39 -6.90 -10.50
CA ALA A 304 -0.74 -5.82 -11.23
C ALA A 304 -1.79 -4.77 -11.65
N ASP A 305 -1.39 -3.50 -11.70
CA ASP A 305 -2.29 -2.42 -12.10
C ASP A 305 -2.83 -2.62 -13.53
N GLY A 306 -4.15 -2.54 -13.69
CA GLY A 306 -4.86 -2.79 -14.93
C GLY A 306 -4.95 -4.26 -15.35
N ALA A 307 -4.57 -5.23 -14.50
CA ALA A 307 -4.65 -6.64 -14.84
C ALA A 307 -6.10 -7.10 -15.08
N THR A 308 -6.32 -7.92 -16.10
CA THR A 308 -7.63 -8.49 -16.45
C THR A 308 -7.63 -10.01 -16.27
N GLY A 309 -8.81 -10.64 -16.22
CA GLY A 309 -8.91 -12.10 -16.08
C GLY A 309 -8.56 -12.61 -14.68
N ILE A 310 -8.57 -11.73 -13.67
CA ILE A 310 -8.20 -12.08 -12.30
C ILE A 310 -9.31 -12.94 -11.67
N SER A 311 -8.93 -13.97 -10.91
CA SER A 311 -9.86 -14.79 -10.14
C SER A 311 -10.83 -13.94 -9.32
N ARG A 312 -12.07 -14.39 -9.18
CA ARG A 312 -13.06 -13.80 -8.25
C ARG A 312 -12.64 -13.97 -6.79
N GLU A 313 -11.68 -14.86 -6.53
CA GLU A 313 -11.01 -15.04 -5.24
C GLU A 313 -9.51 -14.77 -5.39
N PRO A 314 -9.09 -13.50 -5.54
CA PRO A 314 -7.69 -13.15 -5.77
C PRO A 314 -6.79 -13.36 -4.54
N GLY A 315 -7.36 -13.67 -3.37
CA GLY A 315 -6.64 -13.76 -2.11
C GLY A 315 -6.31 -12.39 -1.53
N ASN A 316 -5.04 -12.01 -1.56
CA ASN A 316 -4.55 -10.76 -0.97
C ASN A 316 -4.14 -9.75 -2.04
N ALA A 317 -4.41 -8.47 -1.78
CA ALA A 317 -3.69 -7.38 -2.42
C ALA A 317 -2.35 -7.16 -1.70
N SER A 318 -1.25 -6.91 -2.42
CA SER A 318 0.06 -6.58 -1.85
C SER A 318 0.78 -5.47 -2.61
N TRP A 319 1.72 -4.80 -1.95
CA TRP A 319 2.49 -3.67 -2.47
C TRP A 319 3.77 -3.44 -1.64
N THR A 320 4.66 -2.57 -2.13
CA THR A 320 5.80 -2.01 -1.40
C THR A 320 5.40 -0.65 -0.83
N ASN A 321 5.55 -0.41 0.47
CA ASN A 321 5.28 0.91 1.06
C ASN A 321 6.28 1.97 0.60
N GLY A 322 5.85 3.22 0.54
CA GLY A 322 6.73 4.35 0.33
C GLY A 322 7.87 4.46 1.36
N ALA A 323 9.01 4.99 0.94
CA ALA A 323 10.10 5.30 1.87
C ALA A 323 9.62 6.30 2.93
N GLY A 324 9.83 5.99 4.21
CA GLY A 324 9.43 6.87 5.33
C GLY A 324 8.00 6.66 5.86
N THR A 325 7.27 5.64 5.40
CA THR A 325 5.93 5.31 5.91
C THR A 325 5.96 4.86 7.37
N THR A 326 5.16 5.52 8.22
CA THR A 326 4.93 5.13 9.63
C THR A 326 3.47 4.72 9.91
N GLN A 327 2.55 5.01 9.00
CA GLN A 327 1.15 4.56 9.04
C GLN A 327 0.63 4.38 7.60
N VAL A 328 -0.32 3.47 7.39
CA VAL A 328 -1.02 3.33 6.10
C VAL A 328 -2.54 3.33 6.25
N GLU A 329 -3.22 3.83 5.24
CA GLU A 329 -4.66 3.58 5.02
C GLU A 329 -4.87 2.86 3.69
N VAL A 330 -5.73 1.85 3.71
CA VAL A 330 -6.05 1.05 2.53
C VAL A 330 -7.54 1.11 2.27
N PHE A 331 -7.91 1.38 1.02
CA PHE A 331 -9.28 1.38 0.53
C PHE A 331 -9.43 0.33 -0.56
N PHE A 332 -10.61 -0.29 -0.65
CA PHE A 332 -10.94 -1.27 -1.69
C PHE A 332 -12.43 -1.18 -2.06
N GLY A 333 -12.77 -1.46 -3.32
CA GLY A 333 -14.15 -1.61 -3.78
C GLY A 333 -14.26 -1.59 -5.30
N PRO A 334 -15.48 -1.73 -5.87
CA PRO A 334 -15.71 -1.50 -7.29
C PRO A 334 -15.23 -0.12 -7.72
N ALA A 335 -14.81 0.03 -8.98
CA ALA A 335 -14.36 1.32 -9.51
C ALA A 335 -15.39 2.44 -9.21
N GLY A 336 -14.93 3.53 -8.60
CA GLY A 336 -15.77 4.65 -8.18
C GLY A 336 -16.48 4.49 -6.83
N SER A 337 -16.41 3.33 -6.17
CA SER A 337 -17.10 3.04 -4.89
C SER A 337 -16.19 2.37 -3.85
N MET A 338 -14.94 2.83 -3.71
CA MET A 338 -14.00 2.31 -2.72
C MET A 338 -14.39 2.69 -1.28
N THR A 339 -14.18 1.77 -0.34
CA THR A 339 -14.37 2.00 1.10
C THR A 339 -13.08 1.72 1.87
N SER A 340 -12.89 2.35 3.03
CA SER A 340 -11.72 2.10 3.87
C SER A 340 -11.79 0.68 4.45
N ILE A 341 -10.75 -0.12 4.22
CA ILE A 341 -10.65 -1.49 4.72
C ILE A 341 -9.56 -1.66 5.79
N TYR A 342 -8.63 -0.70 5.90
CA TYR A 342 -7.60 -0.69 6.94
C TYR A 342 -7.07 0.71 7.22
N SER A 343 -6.76 0.98 8.48
CA SER A 343 -6.02 2.17 8.93
C SER A 343 -5.18 1.80 10.15
N GLY A 344 -3.87 1.94 10.07
CA GLY A 344 -2.99 1.51 11.16
C GLY A 344 -1.53 1.40 10.79
N ALA A 345 -0.79 0.60 11.57
CA ALA A 345 0.64 0.38 11.37
C ALA A 345 0.94 -0.10 9.93
N PRO A 346 2.14 0.17 9.39
CA PRO A 346 2.48 -0.18 8.02
C PRO A 346 2.32 -1.68 7.77
N ILE A 347 1.53 -2.02 6.76
CA ILE A 347 1.38 -3.37 6.20
C ILE A 347 1.74 -3.32 4.72
N THR A 348 2.08 -4.46 4.13
CA THR A 348 2.41 -4.60 2.70
C THR A 348 1.50 -5.58 1.97
N SER A 349 0.52 -6.15 2.68
CA SER A 349 -0.54 -6.97 2.07
C SER A 349 -1.79 -6.97 2.93
N ILE A 350 -2.95 -7.17 2.30
CA ILE A 350 -4.25 -7.28 2.96
C ILE A 350 -5.17 -8.24 2.19
N ALA A 351 -5.97 -9.03 2.90
CA ALA A 351 -6.99 -9.86 2.27
C ALA A 351 -8.04 -8.99 1.56
N ILE A 352 -8.38 -9.36 0.33
CA ILE A 352 -9.41 -8.66 -0.44
C ILE A 352 -10.79 -9.03 0.14
N PRO A 353 -11.57 -8.06 0.65
CA PRO A 353 -12.87 -8.35 1.23
C PRO A 353 -13.93 -8.58 0.16
N GLY A 354 -15.01 -9.29 0.54
CA GLY A 354 -16.16 -9.50 -0.35
C GLY A 354 -15.92 -10.52 -1.46
N THR A 355 -15.01 -11.48 -1.25
CA THR A 355 -14.82 -12.62 -2.16
C THR A 355 -15.93 -13.67 -1.97
N PRO A 356 -16.42 -14.31 -3.05
CA PRO A 356 -16.02 -14.09 -4.45
C PRO A 356 -16.55 -12.76 -5.01
N LEU A 357 -15.68 -12.03 -5.71
CA LEU A 357 -15.98 -10.74 -6.36
C LEU A 357 -16.94 -10.93 -7.55
N SER A 358 -17.57 -9.87 -8.06
CA SER A 358 -18.44 -9.96 -9.24
C SER A 358 -17.65 -10.25 -10.53
N TYR A 359 -18.23 -10.98 -11.50
CA TYR A 359 -17.62 -11.20 -12.83
C TYR A 359 -17.53 -9.91 -13.63
N SER A 360 -16.61 -9.86 -14.61
CA SER A 360 -16.41 -8.75 -15.56
C SER A 360 -16.37 -7.36 -14.90
N THR A 361 -15.95 -7.28 -13.63
CA THR A 361 -16.07 -6.06 -12.82
C THR A 361 -14.68 -5.53 -12.50
N THR A 362 -14.46 -4.25 -12.76
CA THR A 362 -13.22 -3.56 -12.37
C THR A 362 -13.28 -3.14 -10.90
N TYR A 363 -12.38 -3.67 -10.09
CA TYR A 363 -12.15 -3.26 -8.71
C TYR A 363 -10.94 -2.34 -8.63
N GLN A 364 -10.97 -1.44 -7.66
CA GLN A 364 -9.88 -0.53 -7.34
C GLN A 364 -9.46 -0.70 -5.89
N TRP A 365 -8.18 -0.49 -5.63
CA TRP A 365 -7.69 -0.25 -4.28
C TRP A 365 -6.73 0.92 -4.25
N LYS A 366 -6.70 1.57 -3.09
CA LYS A 366 -5.88 2.75 -2.85
C LYS A 366 -5.10 2.58 -1.56
N VAL A 367 -3.81 2.84 -1.61
CA VAL A 367 -2.92 2.87 -0.44
C VAL A 367 -2.47 4.30 -0.23
N ILE A 368 -2.67 4.80 1.00
CA ILE A 368 -2.21 6.11 1.44
C ILE A 368 -1.11 5.89 2.46
N ASP A 369 0.13 6.24 2.09
CA ASP A 369 1.28 6.21 2.97
C ASP A 369 1.35 7.50 3.79
N LYS A 370 1.48 7.38 5.12
CA LYS A 370 1.48 8.50 6.06
C LYS A 370 2.73 8.52 6.91
N ASN A 371 3.10 9.73 7.34
CA ASN A 371 4.08 10.00 8.38
C ASN A 371 3.54 11.08 9.34
N ASP A 372 3.93 11.03 10.61
CA ASP A 372 3.44 11.87 11.70
C ASP A 372 3.90 13.35 11.62
N THR A 373 4.78 13.65 10.66
CA THR A 373 5.50 14.93 10.55
C THR A 373 5.18 15.76 9.31
N CYS A 374 4.46 15.23 8.30
CA CYS A 374 4.20 15.95 7.04
C CYS A 374 2.69 16.27 6.84
N ALA A 375 2.38 17.42 6.21
CA ALA A 375 1.03 17.74 5.74
C ALA A 375 0.84 17.26 4.28
N GLY A 376 -0.11 16.36 4.05
CA GLY A 376 -0.38 15.75 2.75
C GLY A 376 0.23 14.35 2.62
N ALA A 377 -0.62 13.35 2.42
CA ALA A 377 -0.22 11.95 2.31
C ALA A 377 -0.27 11.52 0.83
N PRO A 378 0.84 11.03 0.25
CA PRO A 378 0.82 10.44 -1.09
C PRO A 378 -0.14 9.25 -1.14
N ALA A 379 -0.79 9.07 -2.28
CA ALA A 379 -1.67 7.92 -2.49
C ALA A 379 -1.38 7.24 -3.82
N ALA A 380 -1.26 5.92 -3.79
CA ALA A 380 -1.27 5.07 -4.97
C ALA A 380 -2.67 4.48 -5.13
N THR A 381 -3.21 4.50 -6.34
CA THR A 381 -4.46 3.83 -6.68
C THR A 381 -4.19 2.88 -7.84
N TRP A 382 -4.63 1.64 -7.72
CA TRP A 382 -4.48 0.63 -8.74
C TRP A 382 -5.81 -0.08 -8.98
N SER A 383 -5.93 -0.74 -10.13
CA SER A 383 -7.14 -1.47 -10.52
C SER A 383 -6.83 -2.86 -11.08
N PHE A 384 -7.87 -3.69 -11.11
CA PHE A 384 -7.89 -4.95 -11.84
C PHE A 384 -9.32 -5.29 -12.22
N THR A 385 -9.49 -6.10 -13.26
CA THR A 385 -10.78 -6.62 -13.71
C THR A 385 -10.83 -8.12 -13.48
N THR A 386 -11.88 -8.57 -12.81
CA THR A 386 -12.15 -9.99 -12.58
C THR A 386 -12.42 -10.71 -13.91
N LEU A 387 -12.33 -12.05 -13.90
CA LEU A 387 -12.61 -12.84 -15.09
C LEU A 387 -13.99 -12.53 -15.68
N GLU A 388 -14.07 -12.63 -17.01
CA GLU A 388 -15.34 -12.51 -17.71
C GLU A 388 -16.33 -13.54 -17.19
N ASP A 389 -17.61 -13.16 -17.12
CA ASP A 389 -18.67 -14.09 -16.76
C ASP A 389 -18.73 -15.21 -17.82
N PRO A 390 -18.42 -16.47 -17.47
CA PRO A 390 -18.43 -17.57 -18.42
C PRO A 390 -19.84 -17.86 -18.97
N ASN A 391 -20.89 -17.27 -18.39
CA ASN A 391 -22.28 -17.47 -18.77
C ASN A 391 -22.87 -16.34 -19.65
N LEU A 392 -22.11 -15.26 -19.91
CA LEU A 392 -22.53 -14.23 -20.86
C LEU A 392 -22.22 -14.71 -22.29
N VAL A 393 -23.27 -15.01 -23.04
CA VAL A 393 -23.16 -15.40 -24.44
C VAL A 393 -23.57 -14.23 -25.33
N THR A 394 -22.64 -13.74 -26.14
CA THR A 394 -22.99 -12.82 -27.24
C THR A 394 -23.76 -13.61 -28.30
N VAL A 395 -25.07 -13.44 -28.32
CA VAL A 395 -25.97 -14.12 -29.27
C VAL A 395 -26.11 -13.36 -30.58
N PHE A 396 -25.78 -12.06 -30.56
CA PHE A 396 -25.71 -11.22 -31.75
C PHE A 396 -24.73 -10.06 -31.53
N ALA A 397 -23.97 -9.70 -32.55
CA ALA A 397 -23.14 -8.50 -32.58
C ALA A 397 -23.03 -7.97 -34.00
N ASP A 398 -23.12 -6.65 -34.17
CA ASP A 398 -22.88 -5.95 -35.43
C ASP A 398 -22.28 -4.57 -35.14
N ASN A 399 -21.10 -4.31 -35.68
CA ASN A 399 -20.40 -3.03 -35.63
C ASN A 399 -20.39 -2.34 -37.00
N PHE A 400 -21.24 -2.79 -37.93
CA PHE A 400 -21.50 -2.19 -39.25
C PHE A 400 -20.31 -2.08 -40.21
N GLU A 401 -19.15 -2.63 -39.86
CA GLU A 401 -17.96 -2.68 -40.73
C GLU A 401 -18.18 -3.52 -42.00
N SER A 402 -19.12 -4.47 -41.92
CA SER A 402 -19.54 -5.31 -43.05
C SER A 402 -20.73 -4.73 -43.82
N GLY A 403 -21.12 -3.49 -43.53
CA GLY A 403 -22.30 -2.82 -44.10
C GLY A 403 -23.62 -3.27 -43.46
N THR A 404 -24.73 -3.11 -44.18
CA THR A 404 -26.09 -3.32 -43.65
C THR A 404 -26.59 -4.76 -43.77
N GLY A 405 -25.71 -5.75 -43.97
CA GLY A 405 -26.09 -7.11 -44.37
C GLY A 405 -27.01 -7.84 -43.38
N SER A 406 -26.90 -7.53 -42.08
CA SER A 406 -27.75 -8.09 -41.03
C SER A 406 -29.12 -7.41 -40.94
N TRP A 407 -29.35 -6.32 -41.68
CA TRP A 407 -30.48 -5.41 -41.49
C TRP A 407 -31.30 -5.24 -42.78
N THR A 408 -32.61 -5.35 -42.65
CA THR A 408 -33.58 -5.01 -43.69
C THR A 408 -34.05 -3.57 -43.47
N ILE A 409 -33.66 -2.69 -44.40
CA ILE A 409 -33.98 -1.26 -44.35
C ILE A 409 -35.23 -0.99 -45.18
N THR A 410 -36.23 -0.36 -44.56
CA THR A 410 -37.51 -0.03 -45.18
C THR A 410 -37.74 1.47 -45.13
N ASN A 411 -38.19 2.04 -46.26
CA ASN A 411 -38.73 3.39 -46.30
C ASN A 411 -40.23 3.32 -45.98
N ASP A 412 -40.61 3.72 -44.77
CA ASP A 412 -41.98 3.73 -44.26
C ASP A 412 -42.71 5.07 -44.56
N GLY A 413 -42.01 6.00 -45.19
CA GLY A 413 -42.45 7.34 -45.58
C GLY A 413 -41.27 8.31 -45.69
N GLY A 414 -41.42 9.36 -46.48
CA GLY A 414 -40.34 10.33 -46.70
C GLY A 414 -39.37 9.94 -47.81
N THR A 415 -38.20 10.58 -47.83
CA THR A 415 -37.25 10.54 -48.96
C THR A 415 -35.89 9.94 -48.60
N CYS A 416 -35.64 9.68 -47.31
CA CYS A 416 -34.38 9.19 -46.78
C CYS A 416 -34.56 7.83 -46.05
N VAL A 417 -33.48 7.07 -45.92
CA VAL A 417 -33.44 5.79 -45.20
C VAL A 417 -32.11 5.67 -44.44
N TRP A 418 -32.03 4.69 -43.54
CA TRP A 418 -30.78 4.35 -42.85
C TRP A 418 -29.65 3.96 -43.82
N GLN A 419 -28.42 4.35 -43.50
CA GLN A 419 -27.21 4.07 -44.29
C GLN A 419 -26.00 3.88 -43.37
N VAL A 420 -24.95 3.20 -43.86
CA VAL A 420 -23.66 3.15 -43.18
C VAL A 420 -22.73 4.21 -43.75
N PHE A 421 -22.18 5.04 -42.88
CA PHE A 421 -21.18 6.06 -43.17
C PHE A 421 -19.82 5.64 -42.63
N THR A 422 -18.74 6.05 -43.27
CA THR A 422 -17.37 5.72 -42.84
C THR A 422 -16.56 7.00 -42.68
N GLU A 423 -15.48 6.96 -41.92
CA GLU A 423 -14.65 8.15 -41.71
C GLU A 423 -14.03 8.70 -43.02
N PRO A 424 -13.97 10.04 -43.19
CA PRO A 424 -14.51 11.05 -42.28
C PRO A 424 -16.04 11.09 -42.33
N TYR A 425 -16.68 11.03 -41.16
CA TYR A 425 -18.14 11.05 -41.08
C TYR A 425 -18.70 12.36 -41.64
N PRO A 426 -19.89 12.32 -42.26
CA PRO A 426 -20.50 13.50 -42.88
C PRO A 426 -20.80 14.61 -41.86
N ASN A 427 -21.24 14.21 -40.67
CA ASN A 427 -21.59 15.09 -39.57
C ASN A 427 -20.76 14.78 -38.31
N ALA A 428 -20.86 15.67 -37.31
CA ALA A 428 -20.16 15.54 -36.04
C ALA A 428 -20.85 14.49 -35.14
N TYR A 429 -20.83 13.23 -35.56
CA TYR A 429 -21.27 12.11 -34.73
C TYR A 429 -20.36 11.99 -33.51
N THR A 430 -20.97 11.95 -32.33
CA THR A 430 -20.26 11.79 -31.06
C THR A 430 -20.46 10.39 -30.48
N ILE A 431 -20.14 9.35 -31.25
CA ILE A 431 -20.32 7.95 -30.84
C ILE A 431 -19.17 7.50 -29.91
N PRO A 432 -19.46 6.96 -28.71
CA PRO A 432 -18.44 6.35 -27.87
C PRO A 432 -17.80 5.14 -28.56
N ASN A 433 -16.47 5.06 -28.57
CA ASN A 433 -15.72 3.89 -29.05
C ASN A 433 -16.01 3.43 -30.50
N SER A 434 -16.44 4.30 -31.40
CA SER A 434 -16.71 3.92 -32.79
C SER A 434 -15.45 3.38 -33.48
N SER A 435 -15.57 2.29 -34.23
CA SER A 435 -14.58 1.85 -35.20
C SER A 435 -15.21 1.86 -36.58
N GLY A 436 -14.59 2.54 -37.54
CA GLY A 436 -14.92 2.40 -38.97
C GLY A 436 -16.32 2.85 -39.38
N GLY A 437 -17.22 1.92 -39.65
CA GLY A 437 -18.57 2.16 -40.19
C GLY A 437 -19.62 2.48 -39.12
N VAL A 438 -20.31 3.62 -39.23
CA VAL A 438 -21.42 4.03 -38.36
C VAL A 438 -22.74 3.94 -39.11
N PHE A 439 -23.74 3.31 -38.51
CA PHE A 439 -25.08 3.20 -39.10
C PHE A 439 -25.96 4.36 -38.66
N ALA A 440 -26.38 5.20 -39.60
CA ALA A 440 -27.14 6.40 -39.28
C ALA A 440 -28.36 6.61 -40.17
N ALA A 441 -29.41 7.12 -39.56
CA ALA A 441 -30.48 7.84 -40.23
C ALA A 441 -30.11 9.32 -40.19
N ASP A 442 -29.58 9.85 -41.30
CA ASP A 442 -29.10 11.23 -41.39
C ASP A 442 -29.77 11.91 -42.59
N VAL A 443 -30.55 12.94 -42.32
CA VAL A 443 -31.37 13.61 -43.34
C VAL A 443 -30.57 14.67 -44.10
N ASP A 444 -29.48 15.17 -43.52
CA ASP A 444 -28.62 16.17 -44.15
C ASP A 444 -27.91 15.57 -45.36
N GLU A 445 -27.50 14.31 -45.24
CA GLU A 445 -26.87 13.54 -46.32
C GLU A 445 -27.85 13.14 -47.43
N CYS A 446 -29.16 13.19 -47.15
CA CYS A 446 -30.21 13.02 -48.14
C CYS A 446 -30.57 14.33 -48.86
N GLY A 447 -30.06 15.46 -48.36
CA GLY A 447 -30.15 16.80 -48.93
C GLY A 447 -31.52 17.48 -48.84
N SER A 448 -31.55 18.79 -49.08
CA SER A 448 -32.54 19.40 -49.98
C SER A 448 -34.04 19.38 -49.64
N GLY A 449 -34.50 19.37 -48.38
CA GLY A 449 -35.94 19.22 -48.07
C GLY A 449 -36.37 17.77 -47.93
N SER A 450 -35.40 16.91 -47.62
CA SER A 450 -35.64 15.52 -47.30
C SER A 450 -36.37 15.36 -45.97
N THR A 451 -36.98 14.20 -45.83
CA THR A 451 -37.65 13.75 -44.61
C THR A 451 -37.33 12.27 -44.44
N ILE A 452 -37.38 11.77 -43.21
CA ILE A 452 -37.18 10.35 -42.94
C ILE A 452 -38.34 9.80 -42.12
N ASN A 453 -38.88 8.69 -42.58
CA ASN A 453 -39.66 7.78 -41.78
C ASN A 453 -39.23 6.38 -42.23
N SER A 454 -38.21 5.85 -41.56
CA SER A 454 -37.53 4.64 -42.00
C SER A 454 -37.23 3.72 -40.83
N THR A 455 -37.37 2.42 -41.09
CA THR A 455 -37.02 1.36 -40.15
C THR A 455 -35.84 0.54 -40.67
N ALA A 456 -34.95 0.17 -39.76
CA ALA A 456 -33.94 -0.86 -39.96
C ALA A 456 -34.29 -2.03 -39.04
N THR A 457 -34.75 -3.13 -39.62
CA THR A 457 -35.17 -4.33 -38.88
C THR A 457 -34.15 -5.43 -39.05
N LEU A 458 -33.77 -6.10 -37.96
CA LEU A 458 -32.88 -7.25 -38.02
C LEU A 458 -33.45 -8.31 -38.99
N ALA A 459 -32.65 -8.76 -39.96
CA ALA A 459 -33.11 -9.63 -41.04
C ALA A 459 -33.39 -11.07 -40.57
N THR A 460 -32.67 -11.54 -39.55
CA THR A 460 -32.81 -12.89 -38.99
C THR A 460 -33.14 -12.79 -37.50
N PRO A 461 -34.21 -13.44 -37.02
CA PRO A 461 -34.51 -13.49 -35.59
C PRO A 461 -33.39 -14.17 -34.79
N ILE A 462 -33.12 -13.66 -33.59
CA ILE A 462 -32.19 -14.24 -32.63
C ILE A 462 -32.95 -15.28 -31.79
N ASP A 463 -32.42 -16.49 -31.71
CA ASP A 463 -32.96 -17.52 -30.83
C ASP A 463 -32.40 -17.32 -29.41
N VAL A 464 -33.27 -16.89 -28.50
CA VAL A 464 -32.98 -16.76 -27.07
C VAL A 464 -33.85 -17.70 -26.22
N SER A 465 -34.36 -18.78 -26.81
CA SER A 465 -35.31 -19.71 -26.18
C SER A 465 -34.76 -20.43 -24.96
N ILE A 466 -33.44 -20.47 -24.83
CA ILE A 466 -32.74 -21.15 -23.75
C ILE A 466 -32.23 -20.22 -22.66
N TYR A 467 -32.39 -18.90 -22.78
CA TYR A 467 -31.82 -17.90 -21.86
C TYR A 467 -32.91 -17.16 -21.08
N GLN A 468 -32.66 -16.92 -19.78
CA GLN A 468 -33.58 -16.22 -18.89
C GLN A 468 -33.30 -14.71 -18.79
N SER A 469 -32.09 -14.28 -19.15
CA SER A 469 -31.67 -12.89 -19.18
C SER A 469 -31.26 -12.51 -20.61
N VAL A 470 -31.76 -11.38 -21.10
CA VAL A 470 -31.45 -10.86 -22.43
C VAL A 470 -31.26 -9.35 -22.32
N MET A 471 -30.09 -8.87 -22.72
CA MET A 471 -29.69 -7.46 -22.70
C MET A 471 -29.31 -7.02 -24.12
N LEU A 472 -29.78 -5.83 -24.51
CA LEU A 472 -29.36 -5.15 -25.74
C LEU A 472 -28.46 -3.97 -25.38
N TYR A 473 -27.30 -3.91 -26.02
CA TYR A 473 -26.33 -2.82 -25.92
C TYR A 473 -26.08 -2.20 -27.29
N PHE A 474 -25.89 -0.89 -27.34
CA PHE A 474 -25.38 -0.19 -28.53
C PHE A 474 -24.92 1.21 -28.18
N ASP A 475 -23.99 1.75 -28.94
CA ASP A 475 -23.56 3.14 -28.83
C ASP A 475 -24.47 4.02 -29.70
N SER A 476 -24.79 5.23 -29.23
CA SER A 476 -25.80 6.07 -29.88
C SER A 476 -25.56 7.57 -29.77
N ASP A 477 -25.91 8.28 -30.84
CA ASP A 477 -25.86 9.73 -30.94
C ASP A 477 -27.08 10.27 -31.72
N PHE A 478 -28.00 10.91 -31.01
CA PHE A 478 -29.23 11.48 -31.54
C PHE A 478 -29.21 13.00 -31.42
N ASN A 479 -29.30 13.68 -32.56
CA ASN A 479 -29.40 15.13 -32.66
C ASN A 479 -30.82 15.53 -33.07
N ALA A 480 -31.55 16.19 -32.18
CA ALA A 480 -32.91 16.67 -32.40
C ALA A 480 -32.95 18.20 -32.54
N ILE A 481 -33.86 18.69 -33.37
CA ILE A 481 -34.10 20.11 -33.59
C ILE A 481 -35.45 20.54 -33.08
N ASP A 482 -36.46 19.70 -33.23
CA ASP A 482 -37.80 19.99 -32.74
C ASP A 482 -38.54 18.76 -32.21
N ALA A 483 -39.76 18.98 -31.73
CA ALA A 483 -40.57 17.96 -31.07
C ALA A 483 -41.14 16.88 -32.02
N ASP A 484 -40.98 17.06 -33.33
CA ASP A 484 -41.43 16.09 -34.32
C ASP A 484 -40.33 15.07 -34.66
N ASP A 485 -39.10 15.29 -34.17
CA ASP A 485 -37.94 14.41 -34.30
C ASP A 485 -37.99 13.26 -33.31
N LYS A 486 -38.23 12.05 -33.79
CA LYS A 486 -38.45 10.89 -32.92
C LYS A 486 -37.67 9.69 -33.40
N CYS A 487 -37.11 8.95 -32.47
CA CYS A 487 -36.58 7.64 -32.77
C CYS A 487 -36.98 6.60 -31.73
N TYR A 488 -37.04 5.35 -32.19
CA TYR A 488 -37.55 4.24 -31.41
C TYR A 488 -36.68 3.02 -31.59
N VAL A 489 -36.51 2.28 -30.50
CA VAL A 489 -36.09 0.88 -30.54
C VAL A 489 -37.31 0.04 -30.20
N ASP A 490 -37.70 -0.82 -31.12
CA ASP A 490 -38.78 -1.78 -30.92
C ASP A 490 -38.23 -3.20 -30.97
N ILE A 491 -38.85 -4.10 -30.20
CA ILE A 491 -38.60 -5.54 -30.28
C ILE A 491 -39.87 -6.31 -30.65
N SER A 492 -39.69 -7.48 -31.23
CA SER A 492 -40.77 -8.42 -31.53
C SER A 492 -40.33 -9.83 -31.16
N ILE A 493 -41.24 -10.60 -30.58
CA ILE A 493 -41.04 -12.03 -30.24
C ILE A 493 -41.85 -13.00 -31.12
N ASP A 494 -42.63 -12.46 -32.06
CA ASP A 494 -43.60 -13.22 -32.87
C ASP A 494 -43.35 -13.08 -34.39
N GLY A 495 -42.08 -12.91 -34.76
CA GLY A 495 -41.66 -12.81 -36.17
C GLY A 495 -42.04 -11.48 -36.85
N GLY A 496 -42.26 -10.42 -36.07
CA GLY A 496 -42.50 -9.06 -36.55
C GLY A 496 -43.97 -8.70 -36.69
N THR A 497 -44.88 -9.51 -36.12
CA THR A 497 -46.33 -9.27 -36.18
C THR A 497 -46.74 -8.19 -35.17
N ASN A 498 -46.23 -8.28 -33.94
CA ASN A 498 -46.45 -7.28 -32.89
C ASN A 498 -45.11 -6.72 -32.42
N TRP A 499 -45.08 -5.41 -32.19
CA TRP A 499 -43.87 -4.69 -31.79
C TRP A 499 -44.08 -4.00 -30.45
N VAL A 500 -43.11 -4.18 -29.56
CA VAL A 500 -43.06 -3.54 -28.24
C VAL A 500 -41.93 -2.51 -28.25
N ASN A 501 -42.26 -1.26 -27.94
CA ASN A 501 -41.26 -0.21 -27.81
C ASN A 501 -40.46 -0.38 -26.51
N VAL A 502 -39.14 -0.32 -26.62
CA VAL A 502 -38.20 -0.47 -25.49
C VAL A 502 -37.29 0.74 -25.28
N LEU A 503 -37.20 1.64 -26.26
CA LEU A 503 -36.55 2.94 -26.15
C LEU A 503 -37.27 3.97 -27.03
N THR A 504 -37.36 5.20 -26.54
CA THR A 504 -37.85 6.36 -27.30
C THR A 504 -36.94 7.55 -27.04
N TYR A 505 -36.46 8.21 -28.09
CA TYR A 505 -36.04 9.62 -28.02
C TYR A 505 -37.08 10.50 -28.71
N ASP A 506 -37.42 11.61 -28.08
CA ASP A 506 -38.52 12.48 -28.49
C ASP A 506 -38.10 13.95 -28.40
N GLY A 507 -37.60 14.47 -29.52
CA GLY A 507 -37.36 15.89 -29.77
C GLY A 507 -36.31 16.59 -28.92
N VAL A 508 -35.43 15.82 -28.25
CA VAL A 508 -34.36 16.36 -27.40
C VAL A 508 -33.06 15.61 -27.68
N ASP A 509 -31.97 16.34 -27.87
CA ASP A 509 -30.62 15.79 -28.06
C ASP A 509 -30.26 14.75 -27.00
N VAL A 510 -29.80 13.58 -27.48
CA VAL A 510 -29.24 12.51 -26.65
C VAL A 510 -27.92 12.11 -27.28
N ARG A 511 -26.82 12.66 -26.75
CA ARG A 511 -25.50 12.63 -27.37
C ARG A 511 -24.56 11.69 -26.61
N ALA A 512 -23.69 10.99 -27.34
CA ALA A 512 -22.62 10.16 -26.78
C ALA A 512 -23.05 9.12 -25.74
N MET A 513 -24.13 8.39 -26.02
CA MET A 513 -24.66 7.38 -25.11
C MET A 513 -24.13 5.98 -25.40
N HIS A 514 -24.05 5.18 -24.34
CA HIS A 514 -23.95 3.73 -24.39
C HIS A 514 -25.25 3.16 -23.82
N GLU A 515 -26.15 2.73 -24.71
CA GLU A 515 -27.46 2.22 -24.34
C GLU A 515 -27.35 0.80 -23.78
N ALA A 516 -28.07 0.53 -22.69
CA ALA A 516 -28.15 -0.78 -22.06
C ALA A 516 -29.60 -1.08 -21.67
N ILE A 517 -30.27 -1.89 -22.48
CA ILE A 517 -31.71 -2.16 -22.37
C ILE A 517 -31.93 -3.61 -21.93
N ASN A 518 -32.64 -3.79 -20.81
CA ASN A 518 -33.04 -5.11 -20.34
C ASN A 518 -34.32 -5.57 -21.07
N LEU A 519 -34.17 -6.59 -21.92
CA LEU A 519 -35.26 -7.16 -22.70
C LEU A 519 -35.88 -8.40 -22.04
N SER A 520 -35.32 -8.87 -20.92
CA SER A 520 -35.63 -10.19 -20.33
C SER A 520 -37.13 -10.39 -20.07
N ALA A 521 -37.83 -9.37 -19.59
CA ALA A 521 -39.27 -9.48 -19.28
C ALA A 521 -40.14 -9.80 -20.51
N THR A 522 -39.68 -9.43 -21.71
CA THR A 522 -40.41 -9.59 -22.97
C THR A 522 -39.81 -10.69 -23.84
N ALA A 523 -38.47 -10.78 -23.90
CA ALA A 523 -37.75 -11.60 -24.86
C ALA A 523 -37.16 -12.90 -24.29
N ALA A 524 -37.03 -13.04 -22.97
CA ALA A 524 -36.45 -14.26 -22.40
C ALA A 524 -37.27 -15.51 -22.78
N LEU A 525 -36.55 -16.61 -23.00
CA LEU A 525 -37.13 -17.90 -23.38
C LEU A 525 -37.95 -17.86 -24.69
N GLN A 526 -37.70 -16.87 -25.56
CA GLN A 526 -38.36 -16.77 -26.88
C GLN A 526 -37.44 -17.22 -28.01
N PRO A 527 -37.94 -18.02 -28.98
CA PRO A 527 -37.12 -18.53 -30.09
C PRO A 527 -36.92 -17.52 -31.23
N SER A 528 -37.54 -16.34 -31.15
CA SER A 528 -37.63 -15.41 -32.28
C SER A 528 -37.61 -13.96 -31.81
N LEU A 529 -36.47 -13.47 -31.33
CA LEU A 529 -36.28 -12.06 -31.00
C LEU A 529 -35.84 -11.28 -32.24
N LEU A 530 -36.64 -10.28 -32.63
CA LEU A 530 -36.30 -9.28 -33.63
C LEU A 530 -36.12 -7.91 -32.97
N ILE A 531 -35.18 -7.13 -33.49
CA ILE A 531 -34.92 -5.75 -33.07
C ILE A 531 -35.12 -4.84 -34.29
N ARG A 532 -35.73 -3.68 -34.06
CA ARG A 532 -35.97 -2.67 -35.08
C ARG A 532 -35.64 -1.28 -34.56
N PHE A 533 -34.77 -0.59 -35.28
CA PHE A 533 -34.52 0.83 -35.11
C PHE A 533 -35.43 1.62 -36.06
N LYS A 534 -36.12 2.63 -35.54
CA LYS A 534 -37.02 3.49 -36.31
C LYS A 534 -36.64 4.95 -36.12
N SER A 535 -36.55 5.68 -37.21
CA SER A 535 -36.33 7.13 -37.23
C SER A 535 -37.52 7.81 -37.92
N ILE A 536 -38.00 8.91 -37.35
CA ILE A 536 -39.05 9.77 -37.88
C ILE A 536 -38.60 11.23 -37.73
N GLN A 537 -38.50 11.94 -38.84
CA GLN A 537 -38.21 13.36 -38.84
C GLN A 537 -38.76 14.07 -40.10
N PRO A 538 -39.33 15.29 -39.97
CA PRO A 538 -39.90 16.04 -41.08
C PRO A 538 -39.05 17.22 -41.63
N GLY A 539 -37.80 17.45 -41.20
CA GLY A 539 -37.03 18.69 -41.42
C GLY A 539 -35.54 18.55 -41.83
N TRP A 540 -34.65 19.40 -41.33
CA TRP A 540 -33.19 19.40 -41.61
C TRP A 540 -32.36 19.47 -40.34
N ASP A 541 -31.05 19.22 -40.44
CA ASP A 541 -30.01 19.29 -39.39
C ASP A 541 -30.19 18.22 -38.28
N TRP A 542 -30.75 17.06 -38.65
CA TRP A 542 -31.15 15.97 -37.74
C TRP A 542 -30.49 14.65 -38.13
N TRP A 543 -30.04 13.90 -37.11
CA TRP A 543 -29.56 12.54 -37.29
C TRP A 543 -29.79 11.65 -36.07
N TRP A 544 -29.83 10.34 -36.32
CA TRP A 544 -29.60 9.31 -35.32
C TRP A 544 -28.55 8.34 -35.82
N ALA A 545 -27.36 8.37 -35.21
CA ALA A 545 -26.26 7.47 -35.47
C ALA A 545 -26.18 6.39 -34.37
N ILE A 546 -25.92 5.15 -34.77
CA ILE A 546 -25.70 4.01 -33.88
C ILE A 546 -24.50 3.18 -34.33
N ASP A 547 -23.86 2.53 -33.37
CA ASP A 547 -22.75 1.60 -33.60
C ASP A 547 -22.71 0.52 -32.50
N ASN A 548 -21.89 -0.52 -32.68
CA ASN A 548 -21.62 -1.57 -31.70
C ASN A 548 -22.89 -2.22 -31.11
N VAL A 549 -23.83 -2.64 -31.97
CA VAL A 549 -25.07 -3.29 -31.52
C VAL A 549 -24.75 -4.71 -31.07
N VAL A 550 -24.98 -5.01 -29.80
CA VAL A 550 -24.71 -6.31 -29.19
C VAL A 550 -25.92 -6.79 -28.40
N VAL A 551 -26.32 -8.04 -28.62
CA VAL A 551 -27.28 -8.73 -27.74
C VAL A 551 -26.50 -9.78 -26.95
N ILE A 552 -26.52 -9.61 -25.64
CA ILE A 552 -25.93 -10.56 -24.69
C ILE A 552 -27.08 -11.27 -23.99
N ALA A 553 -27.05 -12.59 -24.03
CA ALA A 553 -28.00 -13.43 -23.33
C ALA A 553 -27.26 -14.29 -22.30
N SER A 554 -27.92 -14.57 -21.19
CA SER A 554 -27.44 -15.50 -20.19
C SER A 554 -28.58 -16.25 -19.55
N ASP A 555 -28.28 -17.44 -19.06
CA ASP A 555 -29.14 -18.06 -18.07
C ASP A 555 -28.97 -17.29 -16.76
N ALA A 556 -30.08 -16.85 -16.15
CA ALA A 556 -30.05 -16.40 -14.76
C ALA A 556 -29.41 -17.54 -13.96
N ILE A 557 -28.25 -17.28 -13.35
CA ILE A 557 -27.45 -18.37 -12.79
C ILE A 557 -28.33 -19.14 -11.79
N PRO A 558 -28.43 -20.47 -11.96
CA PRO A 558 -29.04 -21.34 -10.97
C PRO A 558 -28.03 -21.53 -9.83
N VAL A 559 -28.43 -21.14 -8.63
CA VAL A 559 -27.69 -21.33 -7.38
C VAL A 559 -26.36 -20.59 -7.27
N GLU A 560 -26.33 -19.52 -6.48
CA GLU A 560 -25.08 -18.90 -6.05
C GLU A 560 -24.57 -19.58 -4.77
N PHE A 561 -23.52 -20.39 -4.85
CA PHE A 561 -22.87 -20.94 -3.66
C PHE A 561 -22.25 -19.81 -2.82
N THR A 562 -22.61 -19.73 -1.55
CA THR A 562 -22.02 -18.78 -0.59
C THR A 562 -20.91 -19.41 0.26
N SER A 563 -20.85 -20.75 0.29
CA SER A 563 -19.80 -21.50 0.96
C SER A 563 -19.88 -22.98 0.57
N PHE A 564 -18.75 -23.65 0.42
CA PHE A 564 -18.63 -25.10 0.44
C PHE A 564 -17.39 -25.45 1.27
N ILE A 565 -17.56 -26.20 2.34
CA ILE A 565 -16.48 -26.53 3.29
C ILE A 565 -16.50 -28.01 3.63
N ALA A 566 -15.31 -28.59 3.76
CA ALA A 566 -15.10 -29.96 4.23
C ALA A 566 -14.38 -29.95 5.57
N SER A 567 -14.84 -30.79 6.49
CA SER A 567 -14.16 -31.01 7.77
C SER A 567 -14.06 -32.50 8.04
N SER A 568 -12.84 -32.98 8.29
CA SER A 568 -12.61 -34.38 8.64
C SER A 568 -12.72 -34.59 10.14
N ASN A 569 -13.41 -35.66 10.53
CA ASN A 569 -13.34 -36.23 11.85
C ASN A 569 -13.02 -37.73 11.72
N GLU A 570 -11.77 -38.08 11.97
CA GLU A 570 -11.27 -39.47 11.89
C GLU A 570 -11.48 -40.10 10.51
N SER A 571 -12.38 -41.09 10.38
CA SER A 571 -12.74 -41.77 9.13
C SER A 571 -13.99 -41.17 8.47
N THR A 572 -14.42 -39.99 8.91
CA THR A 572 -15.59 -39.29 8.35
C THR A 572 -15.22 -37.90 7.86
N VAL A 573 -15.88 -37.44 6.80
CA VAL A 573 -15.81 -36.06 6.32
C VAL A 573 -17.22 -35.49 6.31
N THR A 574 -17.42 -34.40 7.04
CA THR A 574 -18.66 -33.62 6.98
C THR A 574 -18.45 -32.48 6.00
N LEU A 575 -19.27 -32.47 4.95
CA LEU A 575 -19.39 -31.41 3.97
C LEU A 575 -20.57 -30.51 4.36
N ASN A 576 -20.35 -29.21 4.38
CA ASN A 576 -21.42 -28.23 4.56
C ASN A 576 -21.35 -27.19 3.46
N TRP A 577 -22.50 -26.81 2.90
CA TRP A 577 -22.58 -25.73 1.93
C TRP A 577 -23.83 -24.90 2.12
N ALA A 578 -23.81 -23.72 1.52
CA ALA A 578 -24.93 -22.81 1.52
C ALA A 578 -25.08 -22.16 0.16
N THR A 579 -26.31 -21.85 -0.19
CA THR A 579 -26.71 -21.21 -1.45
C THR A 579 -27.41 -19.90 -1.12
N ALA A 580 -27.07 -18.80 -1.78
CA ALA A 580 -27.74 -17.50 -1.57
C ALA A 580 -29.12 -17.49 -2.24
N THR A 581 -29.17 -17.97 -3.48
CA THR A 581 -30.36 -18.19 -4.28
C THR A 581 -30.28 -19.59 -4.86
N GLU A 582 -31.37 -20.11 -5.41
CA GLU A 582 -31.46 -21.32 -6.23
C GLU A 582 -32.47 -21.05 -7.35
N THR A 583 -32.19 -21.51 -8.56
CA THR A 583 -33.14 -21.45 -9.67
C THR A 583 -33.21 -22.84 -10.28
N ASN A 584 -34.41 -23.41 -10.39
CA ASN A 584 -34.64 -24.71 -11.01
C ASN A 584 -33.82 -25.89 -10.42
N ASN A 585 -33.30 -25.76 -9.19
CA ASN A 585 -32.35 -26.70 -8.61
C ASN A 585 -33.03 -28.01 -8.15
N ARG A 586 -32.70 -29.14 -8.77
CA ARG A 586 -33.15 -30.47 -8.35
C ARG A 586 -32.34 -30.99 -7.16
N GLY A 587 -31.06 -30.64 -7.09
CA GLY A 587 -30.16 -31.00 -5.99
C GLY A 587 -28.71 -31.18 -6.43
N PHE A 588 -27.91 -31.75 -5.54
CA PHE A 588 -26.47 -31.81 -5.64
C PHE A 588 -25.96 -33.25 -5.58
N GLU A 589 -25.30 -33.71 -6.64
CA GLU A 589 -24.41 -34.88 -6.58
C GLU A 589 -23.15 -34.49 -5.81
N VAL A 590 -22.89 -35.17 -4.70
CA VAL A 590 -21.66 -35.03 -3.95
C VAL A 590 -20.62 -35.92 -4.60
N GLU A 591 -19.56 -35.34 -5.12
CA GLU A 591 -18.50 -36.06 -5.80
C GLU A 591 -17.18 -35.99 -5.02
N ARG A 592 -16.45 -37.10 -5.02
CA ARG A 592 -15.18 -37.28 -4.29
C ARG A 592 -14.13 -37.91 -5.20
N LYS A 593 -12.87 -37.51 -5.04
CA LYS A 593 -11.72 -38.24 -5.57
C LYS A 593 -10.58 -38.32 -4.54
N THR A 594 -9.75 -39.34 -4.70
CA THR A 594 -8.44 -39.48 -4.03
C THR A 594 -7.32 -39.45 -5.06
N THR A 595 -7.48 -40.22 -6.14
CA THR A 595 -6.61 -40.24 -7.33
C THR A 595 -7.47 -40.52 -8.57
N GLY A 596 -7.20 -39.85 -9.69
CA GLY A 596 -7.96 -40.03 -10.93
C GLY A 596 -9.29 -39.26 -10.94
N ASP A 597 -10.33 -39.89 -11.51
CA ASP A 597 -11.63 -39.25 -11.77
C ASP A 597 -12.53 -39.18 -10.53
N PHE A 598 -13.41 -38.17 -10.52
CA PHE A 598 -14.44 -38.01 -9.50
C PHE A 598 -15.47 -39.14 -9.52
N GLN A 599 -15.87 -39.57 -8.32
CA GLN A 599 -16.92 -40.58 -8.11
C GLN A 599 -18.05 -39.95 -7.29
N VAL A 600 -19.29 -40.23 -7.66
CA VAL A 600 -20.46 -39.80 -6.88
C VAL A 600 -20.53 -40.62 -5.58
N VAL A 601 -20.53 -39.94 -4.44
CA VAL A 601 -20.63 -40.53 -3.10
C VAL A 601 -21.98 -40.29 -2.43
N GLY A 602 -22.78 -39.36 -2.96
CA GLY A 602 -24.13 -39.10 -2.46
C GLY A 602 -24.90 -38.11 -3.30
N PHE A 603 -26.18 -37.94 -2.97
CA PHE A 603 -27.04 -36.91 -3.56
C PHE A 603 -27.84 -36.22 -2.46
N VAL A 604 -27.90 -34.89 -2.49
CA VAL A 604 -28.69 -34.07 -1.57
C VAL A 604 -29.70 -33.27 -2.37
N GLN A 605 -30.98 -33.41 -2.04
CA GLN A 605 -32.07 -32.75 -2.75
C GLN A 605 -32.04 -31.23 -2.53
N GLY A 606 -32.22 -30.46 -3.61
CA GLY A 606 -32.29 -29.00 -3.60
C GLY A 606 -33.71 -28.47 -3.32
N ASN A 607 -33.87 -27.15 -3.27
CA ASN A 607 -35.15 -26.48 -2.99
C ASN A 607 -35.85 -25.91 -4.23
N GLY A 608 -35.40 -26.24 -5.45
CA GLY A 608 -36.01 -25.73 -6.69
C GLY A 608 -35.62 -24.29 -6.98
N THR A 609 -36.62 -23.39 -7.04
CA THR A 609 -36.38 -21.96 -7.22
C THR A 609 -36.67 -21.23 -5.92
N THR A 610 -35.65 -20.64 -5.31
CA THR A 610 -35.75 -19.84 -4.09
C THR A 610 -34.74 -18.70 -4.10
N THR A 611 -35.13 -17.54 -3.59
CA THR A 611 -34.20 -16.42 -3.36
C THR A 611 -33.73 -16.35 -1.91
N GLU A 612 -34.19 -17.28 -1.07
CA GLU A 612 -33.83 -17.39 0.34
C GLU A 612 -32.64 -18.32 0.52
N ARG A 613 -31.70 -17.92 1.38
CA ARG A 613 -30.49 -18.69 1.66
C ARG A 613 -30.81 -20.09 2.18
N GLN A 614 -30.28 -21.13 1.55
CA GLN A 614 -30.39 -22.51 2.03
C GLN A 614 -29.06 -23.01 2.58
N ASN A 615 -29.12 -23.97 3.50
CA ASN A 615 -27.95 -24.62 4.08
C ASN A 615 -28.12 -26.14 3.98
N TYR A 616 -27.06 -26.81 3.59
CA TYR A 616 -27.04 -28.24 3.32
C TYR A 616 -25.84 -28.88 4.01
N SER A 617 -25.97 -30.19 4.28
CA SER A 617 -24.91 -30.99 4.87
C SER A 617 -24.93 -32.40 4.30
N PHE A 618 -23.74 -32.98 4.14
CA PHE A 618 -23.55 -34.37 3.75
C PHE A 618 -22.39 -34.96 4.57
N VAL A 619 -22.56 -36.19 5.07
CA VAL A 619 -21.51 -36.90 5.80
C VAL A 619 -21.05 -38.09 4.98
N ASP A 620 -19.78 -38.08 4.61
CA ASP A 620 -19.08 -39.19 3.99
C ASP A 620 -18.36 -40.00 5.06
N THR A 621 -18.51 -41.32 5.04
CA THR A 621 -18.07 -42.24 6.10
C THR A 621 -17.14 -43.33 5.57
N ASP A 622 -16.52 -44.09 6.48
CA ASP A 622 -15.67 -45.24 6.16
C ASP A 622 -14.46 -44.89 5.27
N LEU A 623 -13.87 -43.71 5.53
CA LEU A 623 -12.71 -43.20 4.81
C LEU A 623 -11.40 -43.72 5.39
N ASN A 624 -10.46 -44.03 4.50
CA ASN A 624 -9.10 -44.41 4.86
C ASN A 624 -8.22 -43.17 5.07
N GLU A 625 -7.04 -43.34 5.68
CA GLU A 625 -6.06 -42.24 5.75
C GLU A 625 -5.69 -41.75 4.35
N GLY A 626 -5.77 -40.45 4.12
CA GLY A 626 -5.43 -39.86 2.83
C GLY A 626 -6.00 -38.46 2.63
N THR A 627 -5.61 -37.85 1.51
CA THR A 627 -6.20 -36.59 1.04
C THR A 627 -7.37 -36.91 0.12
N TYR A 628 -8.49 -36.25 0.40
CA TYR A 628 -9.71 -36.34 -0.40
C TYR A 628 -10.03 -34.96 -0.95
N THR A 629 -10.38 -34.91 -2.24
CA THR A 629 -10.91 -33.71 -2.88
C THR A 629 -12.39 -33.93 -3.15
N TYR A 630 -13.23 -32.98 -2.75
CA TYR A 630 -14.67 -32.99 -2.99
C TYR A 630 -15.09 -31.84 -3.91
N ARG A 631 -16.19 -32.07 -4.62
CA ARG A 631 -16.98 -31.03 -5.30
C ARG A 631 -18.45 -31.40 -5.25
N LEU A 632 -19.30 -30.40 -5.40
CA LEU A 632 -20.72 -30.58 -5.65
C LEU A 632 -20.95 -30.43 -7.15
N LYS A 633 -21.77 -31.32 -7.70
CA LYS A 633 -22.33 -31.17 -9.04
C LYS A 633 -23.82 -30.92 -8.87
N GLN A 634 -24.21 -29.67 -9.02
CA GLN A 634 -25.60 -29.28 -9.06
C GLN A 634 -26.28 -29.87 -10.30
N ILE A 635 -27.54 -30.22 -10.16
CA ILE A 635 -28.39 -30.67 -11.25
C ILE A 635 -29.73 -29.94 -11.16
N ASP A 636 -30.18 -29.40 -12.27
CA ASP A 636 -31.46 -28.71 -12.38
C ASP A 636 -32.58 -29.69 -12.84
N PHE A 637 -33.85 -29.27 -12.72
CA PHE A 637 -34.97 -30.11 -13.17
C PHE A 637 -35.00 -30.32 -14.69
N ASP A 638 -34.42 -29.41 -15.47
CA ASP A 638 -34.27 -29.51 -16.92
C ASP A 638 -33.05 -30.37 -17.35
N GLY A 639 -32.25 -30.83 -16.39
CA GLY A 639 -31.09 -31.70 -16.62
C GLY A 639 -29.76 -30.99 -16.83
N ARG A 640 -29.72 -29.65 -16.77
CA ARG A 640 -28.47 -28.88 -16.73
C ARG A 640 -27.70 -29.15 -15.45
N THR A 641 -26.38 -28.94 -15.49
CA THR A 641 -25.50 -29.21 -14.36
C THR A 641 -24.44 -28.14 -14.22
N ASP A 642 -24.09 -27.80 -12.98
CA ASP A 642 -22.99 -26.91 -12.65
C ASP A 642 -22.14 -27.48 -11.51
N TYR A 643 -20.92 -26.99 -11.31
CA TYR A 643 -20.00 -27.49 -10.29
C TYR A 643 -19.61 -26.42 -9.27
N SER A 644 -19.52 -26.81 -8.00
CA SER A 644 -18.88 -25.98 -6.98
C SER A 644 -17.35 -25.96 -7.15
N ASP A 645 -16.71 -25.07 -6.41
CA ASP A 645 -15.28 -25.13 -6.16
C ASP A 645 -14.86 -26.46 -5.50
N LEU A 646 -13.56 -26.73 -5.62
CA LEU A 646 -12.91 -27.90 -5.04
C LEU A 646 -12.56 -27.63 -3.58
N VAL A 647 -12.92 -28.55 -2.69
CA VAL A 647 -12.45 -28.54 -1.30
C VAL A 647 -11.60 -29.77 -1.03
N GLU A 648 -10.42 -29.55 -0.45
CA GLU A 648 -9.51 -30.62 -0.05
C GLU A 648 -9.54 -30.80 1.47
N VAL A 649 -9.52 -32.07 1.90
CA VAL A 649 -9.50 -32.42 3.31
C VAL A 649 -8.59 -33.63 3.53
N ILE A 650 -7.81 -33.56 4.60
CA ILE A 650 -6.90 -34.65 4.98
C ILE A 650 -7.57 -35.46 6.09
N VAL A 651 -7.89 -36.70 5.78
CA VAL A 651 -8.41 -37.69 6.72
C VAL A 651 -7.21 -38.34 7.40
N SER A 652 -7.06 -38.13 8.71
CA SER A 652 -5.97 -38.69 9.51
C SER A 652 -6.50 -39.54 10.65
N VAL A 653 -6.12 -40.81 10.69
CA VAL A 653 -6.39 -41.73 11.80
C VAL A 653 -5.17 -41.79 12.74
N PRO A 654 -5.36 -41.82 14.07
CA PRO A 654 -4.26 -41.92 15.02
C PRO A 654 -3.42 -43.19 14.76
N LYS A 655 -2.10 -43.06 14.62
CA LYS A 655 -1.20 -44.20 14.35
C LYS A 655 -0.73 -44.94 15.60
N VAL A 656 -1.02 -44.40 16.78
CA VAL A 656 -0.56 -44.93 18.06
C VAL A 656 -1.67 -44.94 19.09
N PHE A 657 -1.66 -45.97 19.93
CA PHE A 657 -2.43 -45.95 21.15
C PHE A 657 -1.89 -44.88 22.09
N SER A 658 -2.78 -44.06 22.67
CA SER A 658 -2.37 -43.03 23.63
C SER A 658 -3.43 -42.82 24.71
N LEU A 659 -3.00 -42.38 25.89
CA LEU A 659 -3.87 -41.95 26.98
C LEU A 659 -3.45 -40.54 27.39
N GLU A 660 -4.34 -39.58 27.21
CA GLU A 660 -4.08 -38.18 27.55
C GLU A 660 -4.29 -37.92 29.04
N GLN A 661 -3.78 -36.76 29.49
CA GLN A 661 -4.09 -36.24 30.80
C GLN A 661 -5.55 -35.76 30.84
N ASN A 662 -6.29 -36.11 31.88
CA ASN A 662 -7.67 -35.67 32.04
C ASN A 662 -7.72 -34.13 32.14
N TYR A 663 -8.76 -33.52 31.57
CA TYR A 663 -8.98 -32.08 31.63
C TYR A 663 -10.42 -31.75 32.04
N PRO A 664 -10.62 -30.84 33.02
CA PRO A 664 -9.59 -30.18 33.84
C PRO A 664 -8.88 -31.16 34.82
N ASN A 665 -7.68 -30.80 35.31
CA ASN A 665 -7.01 -31.48 36.42
C ASN A 665 -6.19 -30.46 37.24
N PRO A 666 -6.56 -30.14 38.50
CA PRO A 666 -7.63 -30.73 39.30
C PRO A 666 -9.05 -30.50 38.74
N PHE A 667 -10.01 -31.36 39.11
CA PHE A 667 -11.41 -31.28 38.65
C PHE A 667 -12.43 -31.30 39.80
N ASN A 668 -13.65 -30.78 39.54
CA ASN A 668 -14.76 -30.77 40.50
C ASN A 668 -16.14 -30.73 39.82
N PRO A 669 -17.02 -31.73 40.02
CA PRO A 669 -16.71 -33.14 40.24
C PRO A 669 -16.52 -33.91 38.93
N SER A 670 -16.52 -33.23 37.76
CA SER A 670 -16.43 -33.87 36.45
C SER A 670 -15.16 -33.49 35.66
N THR A 671 -14.65 -34.44 34.88
CA THR A 671 -13.51 -34.27 33.96
C THR A 671 -13.74 -35.09 32.70
N LYS A 672 -13.03 -34.75 31.61
CA LYS A 672 -12.90 -35.61 30.43
C LYS A 672 -11.57 -36.35 30.43
N ILE A 673 -11.59 -37.60 29.96
CA ILE A 673 -10.40 -38.43 29.71
C ILE A 673 -10.38 -38.77 28.22
N ASN A 674 -9.36 -38.30 27.50
CA ASN A 674 -9.18 -38.61 26.09
C ASN A 674 -8.17 -39.73 25.90
N PHE A 675 -8.39 -40.58 24.90
CA PHE A 675 -7.42 -41.58 24.45
C PHE A 675 -7.57 -41.83 22.95
N SER A 676 -6.51 -42.36 22.32
CA SER A 676 -6.55 -42.78 20.92
C SER A 676 -6.28 -44.26 20.81
N LEU A 677 -6.92 -44.91 19.84
CA LEU A 677 -6.75 -46.30 19.46
C LEU A 677 -6.23 -46.34 18.02
N ALA A 678 -5.10 -47.01 17.80
CA ALA A 678 -4.50 -47.11 16.47
C ALA A 678 -5.27 -48.03 15.52
N VAL A 679 -5.95 -49.02 16.10
CA VAL A 679 -6.82 -49.99 15.43
C VAL A 679 -8.00 -50.29 16.35
N ASP A 680 -9.04 -50.95 15.83
CA ASP A 680 -10.13 -51.48 16.67
C ASP A 680 -9.56 -52.29 17.83
N ALA A 681 -10.06 -52.06 19.04
CA ALA A 681 -9.47 -52.65 20.23
C ALA A 681 -10.50 -52.95 21.32
N LYS A 682 -10.24 -54.01 22.08
CA LYS A 682 -10.92 -54.27 23.34
C LYS A 682 -10.31 -53.37 24.42
N VAL A 683 -11.06 -52.37 24.86
CA VAL A 683 -10.63 -51.35 25.83
C VAL A 683 -11.23 -51.58 27.20
N SER A 684 -10.41 -51.48 28.24
CA SER A 684 -10.82 -51.32 29.63
C SER A 684 -10.21 -50.04 30.21
N LEU A 685 -11.05 -49.07 30.56
CA LEU A 685 -10.65 -47.83 31.23
C LEU A 685 -11.23 -47.84 32.65
N LYS A 686 -10.37 -47.79 33.65
CA LYS A 686 -10.73 -47.94 35.07
C LYS A 686 -10.07 -46.88 35.93
N VAL A 687 -10.73 -46.53 37.03
CA VAL A 687 -10.27 -45.57 38.04
C VAL A 687 -9.94 -46.30 39.34
N PHE A 688 -8.84 -45.91 39.97
CA PHE A 688 -8.29 -46.47 41.18
C PHE A 688 -7.99 -45.39 42.22
N ASP A 689 -8.09 -45.74 43.50
CA ASP A 689 -7.63 -44.90 44.60
C ASP A 689 -6.10 -45.04 44.84
N VAL A 690 -5.58 -44.32 45.84
CA VAL A 690 -4.14 -44.37 46.21
C VAL A 690 -3.67 -45.72 46.76
N LEU A 691 -4.59 -46.60 47.17
CA LEU A 691 -4.29 -47.95 47.63
C LEU A 691 -4.34 -48.98 46.49
N GLY A 692 -4.68 -48.54 45.27
CA GLY A 692 -4.83 -49.39 44.09
C GLY A 692 -6.17 -50.13 44.05
N GLN A 693 -7.16 -49.74 44.86
CA GLN A 693 -8.50 -50.31 44.80
C GLN A 693 -9.26 -49.70 43.62
N GLU A 694 -9.88 -50.56 42.79
CA GLU A 694 -10.75 -50.10 41.71
C GLU A 694 -11.99 -49.43 42.31
N VAL A 695 -12.17 -48.15 42.00
CA VAL A 695 -13.33 -47.36 42.45
C VAL A 695 -14.40 -47.23 41.37
N MET A 696 -14.04 -47.31 40.09
CA MET A 696 -14.99 -47.25 38.99
C MET A 696 -14.42 -47.83 37.69
N THR A 697 -15.24 -48.56 36.92
CA THR A 697 -14.95 -48.88 35.51
C THR A 697 -15.69 -47.89 34.62
N LEU A 698 -14.97 -47.18 33.75
CA LEU A 698 -15.53 -46.19 32.83
C LEU A 698 -15.83 -46.79 31.45
N VAL A 699 -14.98 -47.70 30.99
CA VAL A 699 -15.15 -48.42 29.72
C VAL A 699 -14.74 -49.87 29.91
N ASN A 700 -15.50 -50.80 29.32
CA ASN A 700 -15.13 -52.21 29.22
C ASN A 700 -15.82 -52.86 28.01
N GLY A 701 -15.21 -52.79 26.83
CA GLY A 701 -15.83 -53.26 25.60
C GLY A 701 -14.95 -53.14 24.36
N GLN A 702 -15.49 -53.48 23.19
CA GLN A 702 -14.85 -53.23 21.89
C GLN A 702 -15.09 -51.77 21.49
N MET A 703 -14.06 -51.12 20.97
CA MET A 703 -14.12 -49.75 20.44
C MET A 703 -13.38 -49.67 19.11
N ALA A 704 -13.90 -48.85 18.18
CA ALA A 704 -13.30 -48.65 16.87
C ALA A 704 -11.98 -47.85 16.96
N ALA A 705 -11.09 -48.02 15.99
CA ALA A 705 -9.92 -47.15 15.81
C ALA A 705 -10.35 -45.67 15.77
N GLY A 706 -9.56 -44.78 16.36
CA GLY A 706 -9.94 -43.37 16.47
C GLY A 706 -9.58 -42.73 17.81
N ARG A 707 -10.02 -41.48 18.01
CA ARG A 707 -9.95 -40.77 19.28
C ARG A 707 -11.27 -40.94 20.03
N HIS A 708 -11.17 -41.10 21.33
CA HIS A 708 -12.31 -41.31 22.21
C HIS A 708 -12.21 -40.38 23.40
N ASP A 709 -13.33 -39.79 23.82
CA ASP A 709 -13.45 -39.08 25.08
C ASP A 709 -14.47 -39.73 26.00
N VAL A 710 -14.11 -39.87 27.28
CA VAL A 710 -14.97 -40.44 28.31
C VAL A 710 -15.13 -39.43 29.42
N GLN A 711 -16.37 -39.07 29.72
CA GLN A 711 -16.69 -38.19 30.84
C GLN A 711 -16.70 -38.99 32.14
N PHE A 712 -15.91 -38.53 33.12
CA PHE A 712 -15.89 -39.08 34.46
C PHE A 712 -16.55 -38.11 35.43
N ASN A 713 -17.56 -38.59 36.17
CA ASN A 713 -18.26 -37.84 37.20
C ASN A 713 -18.01 -38.47 38.58
N ALA A 714 -17.30 -37.75 39.44
CA ALA A 714 -16.86 -38.24 40.75
C ALA A 714 -17.74 -37.75 41.92
N VAL A 715 -19.03 -37.43 41.69
CA VAL A 715 -19.97 -36.96 42.74
C VAL A 715 -20.02 -37.89 43.98
N GLY A 716 -19.77 -39.20 43.83
CA GLY A 716 -19.71 -40.16 44.96
C GLY A 716 -18.35 -40.33 45.66
N LEU A 717 -17.29 -39.67 45.20
CA LEU A 717 -15.91 -39.88 45.70
C LEU A 717 -15.41 -38.71 46.58
N ASN A 718 -14.50 -38.96 47.52
CA ASN A 718 -13.91 -37.91 48.36
C ASN A 718 -12.83 -37.11 47.61
N SER A 719 -12.59 -35.85 47.99
CA SER A 719 -11.44 -35.09 47.47
C SER A 719 -10.14 -35.84 47.72
N GLY A 720 -9.25 -35.89 46.72
CA GLY A 720 -8.02 -36.68 46.81
C GLY A 720 -7.36 -36.97 45.47
N VAL A 721 -6.32 -37.80 45.52
CA VAL A 721 -5.59 -38.27 44.34
C VAL A 721 -6.20 -39.59 43.88
N TYR A 722 -6.43 -39.69 42.58
CA TYR A 722 -6.90 -40.91 41.91
C TYR A 722 -6.01 -41.21 40.72
N PHE A 723 -6.02 -42.46 40.29
CA PHE A 723 -5.34 -42.90 39.08
C PHE A 723 -6.35 -43.49 38.12
N TYR A 724 -6.19 -43.27 36.82
CA TYR A 724 -6.94 -44.00 35.82
C TYR A 724 -5.98 -44.75 34.92
N ARG A 725 -6.38 -45.98 34.58
CA ARG A 725 -5.61 -46.91 33.75
C ARG A 725 -6.46 -47.33 32.56
N ILE A 726 -5.85 -47.27 31.39
CA ILE A 726 -6.38 -47.91 30.20
C ILE A 726 -5.59 -49.19 29.92
N ASP A 727 -6.28 -50.25 29.56
CA ASP A 727 -5.74 -51.44 28.93
C ASP A 727 -6.50 -51.66 27.61
N ALA A 728 -5.79 -51.67 26.49
CA ALA A 728 -6.34 -51.87 25.16
C ALA A 728 -5.63 -53.02 24.44
N THR A 729 -6.39 -53.98 23.92
CA THR A 729 -5.87 -55.06 23.06
C THR A 729 -6.41 -54.84 21.64
N GLY A 730 -5.53 -54.40 20.73
CA GLY A 730 -5.85 -54.20 19.33
C GLY A 730 -6.17 -55.51 18.61
N VAL A 731 -6.99 -55.44 17.56
CA VAL A 731 -7.27 -56.58 16.66
C VAL A 731 -6.02 -57.08 15.92
N ASP A 732 -4.98 -56.26 15.84
CA ASP A 732 -3.64 -56.61 15.34
C ASP A 732 -2.79 -57.41 16.35
N GLY A 733 -3.30 -57.64 17.56
CA GLY A 733 -2.63 -58.36 18.64
C GLY A 733 -1.75 -57.48 19.54
N ASN A 734 -1.63 -56.18 19.26
CA ASN A 734 -0.84 -55.27 20.08
C ASN A 734 -1.58 -54.92 21.37
N ASN A 735 -0.85 -54.92 22.49
CA ASN A 735 -1.39 -54.54 23.79
C ASN A 735 -0.83 -53.17 24.21
N PHE A 736 -1.72 -52.29 24.65
CA PHE A 736 -1.38 -50.98 25.21
C PHE A 736 -1.90 -50.88 26.64
N SER A 737 -1.03 -50.43 27.56
CA SER A 737 -1.42 -50.13 28.93
C SER A 737 -0.78 -48.83 29.37
N SER A 738 -1.58 -47.93 29.95
CA SER A 738 -1.10 -46.63 30.42
C SER A 738 -1.87 -46.17 31.64
N VAL A 739 -1.18 -45.47 32.55
CA VAL A 739 -1.73 -44.95 33.80
C VAL A 739 -1.45 -43.46 33.90
N LYS A 740 -2.43 -42.69 34.36
CA LYS A 740 -2.32 -41.26 34.60
C LYS A 740 -2.93 -40.91 35.96
N LYS A 741 -2.42 -39.83 36.55
CA LYS A 741 -2.84 -39.31 37.86
C LYS A 741 -3.84 -38.18 37.66
N MET A 742 -4.92 -38.16 38.44
CA MET A 742 -5.87 -37.05 38.50
C MET A 742 -6.14 -36.62 39.95
N ILE A 743 -6.54 -35.37 40.13
CA ILE A 743 -6.77 -34.74 41.44
C ILE A 743 -8.22 -34.25 41.48
N LEU A 744 -9.00 -34.78 42.41
CA LEU A 744 -10.38 -34.33 42.68
C LEU A 744 -10.36 -33.32 43.83
N THR A 745 -10.93 -32.14 43.60
CA THR A 745 -11.04 -31.06 44.60
C THR A 745 -12.50 -30.65 44.75
N LYS A 746 -13.26 -31.34 45.62
CA LYS A 746 -14.58 -30.90 46.08
C LYS A 746 -14.49 -29.84 47.16
#